data_AF-A0AAD1T2G8-F1
#
_entry.id   AF-A0AAD1T2G8-F1
#
_cell.length_a   1.000
_cell.length_b   1.000
_cell.length_c   1.000
_cell.angle_alpha   90.00
_cell.angle_beta   90.00
_cell.angle_gamma   90.00
#
_symmetry.space_group_name_H-M   'P 1'
#
loop_
_entity.id
_entity.type
_entity.pdbx_description
1 polymer ?
#
loop_
_entity_poly.entity_id
_entity_poly.type
_entity_poly.pdbx_seq_one_letter_code
_entity_poly.pdbx_strand_id
1 'polypeptide(L)'
;MVVDKRRMSARKQWWLFFYSCIAVCSLTWYCFKKTEWQSPIKFPCKAGRSDVMMLTPWLAPIVWNGTYNIDVLNEQFHKKGVHIGITVFAIKKYTVFLKTFIETAEEFFMVGHPVNYYVFTDRIKTVNESTFSLKNGRKLIILEVPSYERWQDVSMRRMEMIRDLSQNQFINEVDYLVCLDVDMMFTDDVGVEILGDLFGTLHPGLYGSSREGFTYERNPRSEAYIPIDQGDFYYAGGYFGGKIEEVYKLTNFSHNAMLRDKENNIEAVWHDESYLNKYLLNYKPTKILSPEYLWDNNFGSGDLIGSDRGTPPAAHGSAVEEGTVVQILDPPWESNATQPRRTDVLMMTPWFAPIVWNSTYNIDILNAQFHQRGVRIGITVFAIKKYIVFVKKFVETAEKFFMAGFDVNYYIFTDRAEDVRQNNFTLNKGRRVIILEVPSYERWQEVSMRRMEMIRNYTQERFINEVNYLVCVDVDMEFSDDVGVEILSDLFGTMHPSFYEASRQHFTYERRPESEAYIPDDEGDFYYAGGFFGGTLEEVYKLTNYCHNAMITDMGKNIEARWHDESYINKYFLYHKPTKILSPEYLWDNRFGVPGILKRRRFVALTHIDMADTYGLFEVCAARYPSKPRRMDVLVMTPWFAPIVWNSTYNIDILNAQFHQRGVDIGITVFAIKKYIVFIKMFVETAEKFFMVGFKVNYYIFTDRADDVHQNNFTLNEGRRVIILEVPSYERWQEVSMRRMEMIRNYTQERFINEVNYLVCVDVDMEFRDDVGVEILSDLFGTMHPSFYGASRQHFTYERRPESEAYIPDDEGDFYYAGGFFGGTLEEVYKLTNYCHNAMITDMGKNIEARWHDESYINKYFLYHKPTKILSPEYLWDNRFGVPGILKRRRFITIFAEVSKDLLVYLECEIEMLYEKPQALTPPRTDVVMMTPWLAPIVWNGTYNIDILNAQFHQRGDRIGLAMFAIKKYVVFLKHFIETAEKFFMVGHKINYYVLTDRVEEVRQYNFTLGEGRQLFILQSPTYKRWQDICFRRMEMIRNYTRDRFINEVDYLAVADIDMQFSDDVGVESLSELFGTIHPGFYNLSRQSFTYERRPQSRAYIPYDEGDFYYAAGYFGGTTEEIYKLTNYCHNGIMADREKNIEALWHEESHLNKYFIYYKPTKLLSPEYLWDNRMGIPGFLKRQRFVAVPKNHNEIRNKRSI
;
A
#
# COMPACT_ATOMS: atom_id res chain seq x y z
N MET A 1 -5.09 13.36 -61.82
CA MET A 1 -4.24 13.38 -63.04
C MET A 1 -3.23 14.53 -62.94
N VAL A 2 -2.41 14.74 -63.97
CA VAL A 2 -1.11 15.47 -63.95
C VAL A 2 -1.26 17.01 -64.12
N VAL A 3 -0.12 17.73 -64.02
CA VAL A 3 0.13 19.19 -64.18
C VAL A 3 -0.11 19.96 -62.86
N ASP A 4 0.91 20.41 -62.11
CA ASP A 4 2.16 21.17 -62.37
C ASP A 4 2.01 22.71 -62.43
N LYS A 5 3.05 23.39 -61.98
CA LYS A 5 3.13 24.79 -61.56
C LYS A 5 3.03 25.77 -62.73
N ARG A 6 2.55 26.99 -62.44
CA ARG A 6 3.41 28.21 -62.42
C ARG A 6 2.69 29.49 -61.97
N ARG A 7 3.48 30.39 -61.34
CA ARG A 7 3.27 31.84 -61.18
C ARG A 7 1.99 32.32 -60.45
N MET A 8 2.08 32.36 -59.12
CA MET A 8 1.53 33.47 -58.33
C MET A 8 2.69 34.22 -57.65
N SER A 9 2.59 35.55 -57.55
CA SER A 9 3.65 36.41 -57.02
C SER A 9 3.63 36.45 -55.48
N ALA A 10 4.77 36.80 -54.87
CA ALA A 10 4.94 36.84 -53.40
C ALA A 10 3.85 37.67 -52.68
N ARG A 11 3.33 38.73 -53.31
CA ARG A 11 2.24 39.57 -52.78
C ARG A 11 0.90 38.82 -52.66
N LYS A 12 0.65 37.78 -53.48
CA LYS A 12 -0.53 36.90 -53.35
C LYS A 12 -0.33 35.76 -52.35
N GLN A 13 0.91 35.29 -52.14
CA GLN A 13 1.19 34.33 -51.06
C GLN A 13 0.91 34.95 -49.68
N TRP A 14 1.30 36.21 -49.46
CA TRP A 14 1.00 36.93 -48.21
C TRP A 14 -0.50 37.02 -47.91
N TRP A 15 -1.33 37.42 -48.89
CA TRP A 15 -2.78 37.53 -48.67
C TRP A 15 -3.47 36.17 -48.46
N LEU A 16 -3.01 35.10 -49.12
CA LEU A 16 -3.53 33.76 -48.88
C LEU A 16 -3.13 33.22 -47.51
N PHE A 17 -1.89 33.46 -47.06
CA PHE A 17 -1.45 33.07 -45.72
C PHE A 17 -2.22 33.84 -44.64
N PHE A 18 -2.44 35.15 -44.82
CA PHE A 18 -3.21 35.95 -43.87
C PHE A 18 -4.69 35.51 -43.79
N TYR A 19 -5.33 35.23 -44.93
CA TYR A 19 -6.70 34.68 -44.92
C TYR A 19 -6.77 33.24 -44.42
N SER A 20 -5.77 32.38 -44.64
CA SER A 20 -5.76 31.04 -44.06
C SER A 20 -5.58 31.10 -42.54
N CYS A 21 -4.70 31.97 -42.03
CA CYS A 21 -4.56 32.21 -40.60
C CYS A 21 -5.84 32.77 -39.97
N ILE A 22 -6.51 33.76 -40.60
CA ILE A 22 -7.77 34.30 -40.08
C ILE A 22 -8.91 33.29 -40.18
N ALA A 23 -9.02 32.51 -41.26
CA ALA A 23 -10.05 31.47 -41.39
C ALA A 23 -9.84 30.33 -40.39
N VAL A 24 -8.60 29.86 -40.20
CA VAL A 24 -8.27 28.87 -39.18
C VAL A 24 -8.54 29.42 -37.78
N CYS A 25 -8.10 30.65 -37.46
CA CYS A 25 -8.41 31.28 -36.17
C CYS A 25 -9.91 31.52 -35.97
N SER A 26 -10.68 31.76 -37.03
CA SER A 26 -12.14 31.93 -36.93
C SER A 26 -12.86 30.61 -36.74
N LEU A 27 -12.45 29.53 -37.42
CA LEU A 27 -13.02 28.20 -37.16
C LEU A 27 -12.60 27.69 -35.78
N THR A 28 -11.33 27.83 -35.37
CA THR A 28 -10.93 27.41 -34.01
C THR A 28 -11.65 28.22 -32.95
N TRP A 29 -11.76 29.56 -33.09
CA TRP A 29 -12.50 30.39 -32.13
C TRP A 29 -14.01 30.11 -32.12
N TYR A 30 -14.63 29.79 -33.26
CA TYR A 30 -16.05 29.42 -33.32
C TYR A 30 -16.30 28.04 -32.70
N CYS A 31 -15.42 27.05 -32.93
CA CYS A 31 -15.46 25.77 -32.23
C CYS A 31 -15.24 25.94 -30.72
N PHE A 32 -14.22 26.71 -30.30
CA PHE A 32 -13.93 27.04 -28.89
C PHE A 32 -15.05 27.80 -28.17
N LYS A 33 -16.04 28.35 -28.88
CA LYS A 33 -17.23 28.99 -28.30
C LYS A 33 -18.52 28.20 -28.43
N LYS A 34 -18.48 26.96 -28.95
CA LYS A 34 -19.64 26.05 -28.93
C LYS A 34 -19.36 24.63 -28.40
N THR A 35 -18.11 24.28 -28.11
CA THR A 35 -17.83 23.35 -27.02
C THR A 35 -18.00 24.09 -25.70
N GLU A 36 -19.11 23.84 -25.00
CA GLU A 36 -19.17 24.14 -23.58
C GLU A 36 -18.10 23.30 -22.89
N TRP A 37 -17.07 23.97 -22.33
CA TRP A 37 -16.10 23.31 -21.48
C TRP A 37 -16.80 22.95 -20.16
N GLN A 38 -17.48 21.80 -20.15
CA GLN A 38 -17.73 21.05 -18.93
C GLN A 38 -16.41 21.01 -18.14
N SER A 39 -16.47 21.34 -16.86
CA SER A 39 -15.27 21.36 -16.02
C SER A 39 -14.57 19.99 -16.04
N PRO A 40 -13.23 19.92 -16.01
CA PRO A 40 -12.51 18.65 -15.98
C PRO A 40 -13.11 17.74 -14.90
N ILE A 41 -13.52 16.53 -15.31
CA ILE A 41 -14.44 15.68 -14.55
C ILE A 41 -13.84 15.42 -13.17
N LYS A 42 -14.38 16.11 -12.17
CA LYS A 42 -14.05 15.87 -10.77
C LYS A 42 -14.59 14.49 -10.43
N PHE A 43 -13.70 13.56 -10.12
CA PHE A 43 -14.04 12.34 -9.41
C PHE A 43 -13.96 12.65 -7.91
N PRO A 44 -15.06 13.01 -7.22
CA PRO A 44 -15.09 12.85 -5.79
C PRO A 44 -15.01 11.35 -5.50
N CYS A 45 -14.01 10.92 -4.74
CA CYS A 45 -14.04 9.58 -4.14
C CYS A 45 -15.03 9.59 -2.96
N LYS A 46 -16.32 9.79 -3.28
CA LYS A 46 -17.45 9.49 -2.41
C LYS A 46 -17.94 8.10 -2.77
N ALA A 47 -18.29 7.31 -1.77
CA ALA A 47 -18.92 6.02 -2.00
C ALA A 47 -20.21 6.19 -2.84
N GLY A 48 -20.58 5.15 -3.59
CA GLY A 48 -21.87 5.10 -4.27
C GLY A 48 -23.05 5.13 -3.29
N ARG A 49 -24.27 5.12 -3.84
CA ARG A 49 -25.51 5.02 -3.05
C ARG A 49 -25.37 3.90 -2.00
N SER A 50 -25.54 4.26 -0.73
CA SER A 50 -25.40 3.36 0.43
C SER A 50 -26.74 3.09 1.13
N ASP A 51 -27.78 3.67 0.57
CA ASP A 51 -29.21 3.57 0.87
C ASP A 51 -29.92 2.46 0.07
N VAL A 52 -29.32 2.01 -1.05
CA VAL A 52 -29.90 1.00 -1.96
C VAL A 52 -28.90 -0.10 -2.36
N MET A 53 -29.43 -1.23 -2.83
CA MET A 53 -28.66 -2.35 -3.35
C MET A 53 -28.16 -2.06 -4.77
N MET A 54 -26.84 -2.10 -4.97
CA MET A 54 -26.19 -1.73 -6.23
C MET A 54 -25.82 -2.90 -7.14
N LEU A 55 -25.57 -4.09 -6.58
CA LEU A 55 -25.27 -5.32 -7.31
C LEU A 55 -26.18 -6.45 -6.84
N THR A 56 -26.62 -7.27 -7.78
CA THR A 56 -27.30 -8.54 -7.52
C THR A 56 -26.33 -9.60 -6.98
N PRO A 57 -26.83 -10.70 -6.36
CA PRO A 57 -25.99 -11.83 -5.93
C PRO A 57 -25.20 -12.50 -7.08
N TRP A 58 -25.58 -12.29 -8.35
CA TRP A 58 -24.88 -12.79 -9.54
C TRP A 58 -24.07 -11.68 -10.25
N LEU A 59 -23.74 -10.60 -9.55
CA LEU A 59 -22.91 -9.47 -10.02
C LEU A 59 -23.49 -8.63 -11.17
N ALA A 60 -24.74 -8.84 -11.58
CA ALA A 60 -25.41 -7.88 -12.47
C ALA A 60 -25.66 -6.54 -11.72
N PRO A 61 -25.42 -5.39 -12.37
CA PRO A 61 -25.70 -4.06 -11.84
C PRO A 61 -27.21 -3.79 -11.69
N ILE A 62 -27.57 -3.04 -10.64
CA ILE A 62 -28.86 -2.38 -10.53
C ILE A 62 -28.65 -0.90 -10.88
N VAL A 63 -29.32 -0.43 -11.93
CA VAL A 63 -29.21 0.94 -12.45
C VAL A 63 -30.03 1.87 -11.58
N TRP A 64 -29.33 2.75 -10.86
CA TRP A 64 -29.92 3.83 -10.05
C TRP A 64 -29.40 5.19 -10.53
N ASN A 65 -30.22 6.24 -10.45
CA ASN A 65 -29.76 7.59 -10.78
C ASN A 65 -28.58 8.02 -9.87
N GLY A 66 -27.58 8.67 -10.47
CA GLY A 66 -26.36 9.12 -9.82
C GLY A 66 -25.29 8.03 -9.59
N THR A 67 -25.45 6.83 -10.15
CA THR A 67 -24.51 5.69 -9.94
C THR A 67 -23.64 5.33 -11.14
N TYR A 68 -23.79 6.09 -12.23
CA TYR A 68 -23.08 5.92 -13.50
C TYR A 68 -22.62 7.26 -14.07
N ASN A 69 -21.76 7.24 -15.08
CA ASN A 69 -21.42 8.40 -15.89
C ASN A 69 -21.94 8.19 -17.31
N ILE A 70 -22.92 9.00 -17.72
CA ILE A 70 -23.62 8.85 -19.00
C ILE A 70 -22.73 9.20 -20.20
N ASP A 71 -21.78 10.13 -20.05
CA ASP A 71 -20.85 10.52 -21.13
C ASP A 71 -19.93 9.35 -21.52
N VAL A 72 -19.36 8.66 -20.52
CA VAL A 72 -18.51 7.46 -20.69
C VAL A 72 -19.28 6.31 -21.33
N LEU A 73 -20.57 6.15 -21.01
CA LEU A 73 -21.42 5.14 -21.63
C LEU A 73 -21.78 5.52 -23.07
N ASN A 74 -22.18 6.77 -23.31
CA ASN A 74 -22.44 7.29 -24.66
C ASN A 74 -21.22 7.13 -25.56
N GLU A 75 -20.01 7.42 -25.08
CA GLU A 75 -18.76 7.21 -25.84
C GLU A 75 -18.57 5.73 -26.25
N GLN A 76 -18.83 4.79 -25.33
CA GLN A 76 -18.74 3.35 -25.63
C GLN A 76 -19.77 2.88 -26.65
N PHE A 77 -21.04 3.29 -26.50
CA PHE A 77 -22.13 2.87 -27.38
C PHE A 77 -22.07 3.55 -28.76
N HIS A 78 -21.65 4.83 -28.84
CA HIS A 78 -21.35 5.49 -30.12
C HIS A 78 -20.18 4.83 -30.87
N LYS A 79 -19.11 4.40 -30.17
CA LYS A 79 -18.00 3.65 -30.81
C LYS A 79 -18.45 2.30 -31.39
N LYS A 80 -19.46 1.66 -30.79
CA LYS A 80 -20.11 0.45 -31.30
C LYS A 80 -21.10 0.74 -32.45
N GLY A 81 -21.54 1.99 -32.62
CA GLY A 81 -22.46 2.41 -33.67
C GLY A 81 -23.90 1.91 -33.49
N VAL A 82 -24.33 1.63 -32.25
CA VAL A 82 -25.56 0.89 -31.97
C VAL A 82 -26.83 1.58 -32.45
N HIS A 83 -27.81 0.77 -32.87
CA HIS A 83 -29.17 1.20 -33.21
C HIS A 83 -30.18 0.55 -32.26
N ILE A 84 -31.00 1.36 -31.59
CA ILE A 84 -31.96 0.91 -30.58
C ILE A 84 -33.36 0.81 -31.20
N GLY A 85 -34.05 -0.31 -30.95
CA GLY A 85 -35.47 -0.46 -31.20
C GLY A 85 -36.29 -0.26 -29.93
N ILE A 86 -37.48 0.32 -30.05
CA ILE A 86 -38.43 0.48 -28.95
C ILE A 86 -39.83 0.05 -29.43
N THR A 87 -40.46 -0.88 -28.71
CA THR A 87 -41.74 -1.48 -29.07
C THR A 87 -42.87 -1.02 -28.13
N VAL A 88 -44.01 -0.64 -28.70
CA VAL A 88 -45.21 -0.23 -27.96
C VAL A 88 -46.51 -0.66 -28.65
N PHE A 89 -47.54 -0.97 -27.85
CA PHE A 89 -48.82 -1.54 -28.32
C PHE A 89 -49.98 -0.53 -28.21
N ALA A 90 -50.14 0.29 -29.25
CA ALA A 90 -51.10 1.39 -29.36
C ALA A 90 -52.51 0.94 -29.81
N ILE A 91 -53.10 -0.05 -29.13
CA ILE A 91 -54.34 -0.74 -29.54
C ILE A 91 -55.61 -0.11 -28.94
N LYS A 92 -56.69 -0.06 -29.73
CA LYS A 92 -58.05 0.42 -29.37
C LYS A 92 -58.07 1.81 -28.73
N LYS A 93 -58.11 1.88 -27.40
CA LYS A 93 -58.15 3.14 -26.64
C LYS A 93 -56.75 3.69 -26.36
N TYR A 94 -55.72 2.84 -26.36
CA TYR A 94 -54.36 3.19 -25.94
C TYR A 94 -53.62 4.04 -26.98
N THR A 95 -54.12 4.13 -28.22
CA THR A 95 -53.62 5.04 -29.26
C THR A 95 -53.63 6.52 -28.84
N VAL A 96 -54.39 6.91 -27.82
CA VAL A 96 -54.39 8.30 -27.30
C VAL A 96 -53.08 8.70 -26.63
N PHE A 97 -52.37 7.75 -26.02
CA PHE A 97 -51.13 8.03 -25.28
C PHE A 97 -49.90 8.12 -26.21
N LEU A 98 -49.97 7.46 -27.36
CA LEU A 98 -48.86 7.36 -28.33
C LEU A 98 -48.24 8.72 -28.69
N LYS A 99 -49.03 9.80 -28.77
CA LYS A 99 -48.47 11.12 -29.07
C LYS A 99 -47.53 11.58 -27.96
N THR A 100 -47.98 11.56 -26.70
CA THR A 100 -47.18 11.94 -25.53
C THR A 100 -45.98 11.01 -25.32
N PHE A 101 -46.16 9.71 -25.57
CA PHE A 101 -45.06 8.74 -25.55
C PHE A 101 -43.95 9.13 -26.55
N ILE A 102 -44.28 9.36 -27.83
CA ILE A 102 -43.29 9.71 -28.85
C ILE A 102 -42.70 11.11 -28.61
N GLU A 103 -43.51 12.11 -28.22
CA GLU A 103 -43.00 13.46 -27.94
C GLU A 103 -42.00 13.47 -26.77
N THR A 104 -42.25 12.71 -25.70
CA THR A 104 -41.32 12.61 -24.56
C THR A 104 -40.13 11.68 -24.83
N ALA A 105 -40.30 10.60 -25.60
CA ALA A 105 -39.19 9.77 -26.05
C ALA A 105 -38.25 10.51 -27.02
N GLU A 106 -38.79 11.42 -27.83
CA GLU A 106 -37.96 12.32 -28.62
C GLU A 106 -37.23 13.35 -27.76
N GLU A 107 -37.79 13.79 -26.64
CA GLU A 107 -37.09 14.67 -25.70
C GLU A 107 -35.95 13.95 -24.98
N PHE A 108 -36.26 12.85 -24.27
CA PHE A 108 -35.42 12.23 -23.22
C PHE A 108 -34.84 10.83 -23.52
N PHE A 109 -35.48 10.01 -24.38
CA PHE A 109 -35.05 8.62 -24.59
C PHE A 109 -33.89 8.55 -25.59
N MET A 110 -32.79 7.88 -25.25
CA MET A 110 -31.64 7.55 -26.11
C MET A 110 -31.05 8.76 -26.88
N VAL A 111 -31.04 9.95 -26.27
CA VAL A 111 -30.71 11.21 -26.95
C VAL A 111 -29.34 11.13 -27.64
N GLY A 112 -29.30 11.47 -28.93
CA GLY A 112 -28.10 11.38 -29.77
C GLY A 112 -27.89 10.05 -30.50
N HIS A 113 -28.59 8.98 -30.12
CA HIS A 113 -28.52 7.66 -30.80
C HIS A 113 -29.66 7.47 -31.81
N PRO A 114 -29.46 6.62 -32.85
CA PRO A 114 -30.51 6.24 -33.79
C PRO A 114 -31.52 5.28 -33.15
N VAL A 115 -32.81 5.56 -33.37
CA VAL A 115 -33.94 4.87 -32.73
C VAL A 115 -35.02 4.50 -33.76
N ASN A 116 -35.46 3.24 -33.74
CA ASN A 116 -36.65 2.78 -34.46
C ASN A 116 -37.82 2.59 -33.49
N TYR A 117 -38.88 3.38 -33.66
CA TYR A 117 -40.14 3.25 -32.91
C TYR A 117 -41.06 2.25 -33.62
N TYR A 118 -41.18 1.05 -33.07
CA TYR A 118 -42.06 -0.02 -33.57
C TYR A 118 -43.42 0.06 -32.87
N VAL A 119 -44.40 0.64 -33.56
CA VAL A 119 -45.74 0.91 -33.04
C VAL A 119 -46.73 -0.11 -33.59
N PHE A 120 -47.15 -1.04 -32.75
CA PHE A 120 -48.19 -2.02 -33.05
C PHE A 120 -49.57 -1.38 -32.85
N THR A 121 -50.42 -1.34 -33.88
CA THR A 121 -51.75 -0.73 -33.77
C THR A 121 -52.82 -1.35 -34.68
N ASP A 122 -54.07 -1.33 -34.21
CA ASP A 122 -55.29 -1.57 -35.00
C ASP A 122 -55.82 -0.29 -35.69
N ARG A 123 -55.12 0.85 -35.54
CA ARG A 123 -55.60 2.20 -35.90
C ARG A 123 -54.60 3.00 -36.73
N ILE A 124 -54.02 2.37 -37.76
CA ILE A 124 -53.03 2.99 -38.68
C ILE A 124 -53.44 4.39 -39.12
N LYS A 125 -54.71 4.61 -39.50
CA LYS A 125 -55.19 5.93 -39.96
C LYS A 125 -54.96 7.03 -38.92
N THR A 126 -55.34 6.77 -37.66
CA THR A 126 -55.15 7.71 -36.54
C THR A 126 -53.68 8.00 -36.27
N VAL A 127 -52.79 7.02 -36.46
CA VAL A 127 -51.34 7.22 -36.31
C VAL A 127 -50.76 7.99 -37.51
N ASN A 128 -51.17 7.68 -38.74
CA ASN A 128 -50.74 8.41 -39.96
C ASN A 128 -51.28 9.85 -40.03
N GLU A 129 -52.43 10.12 -39.42
CA GLU A 129 -53.01 11.47 -39.27
C GLU A 129 -52.33 12.28 -38.14
N SER A 130 -51.49 11.64 -37.32
CA SER A 130 -50.74 12.28 -36.23
C SER A 130 -49.37 12.75 -36.70
N THR A 131 -49.11 14.06 -36.61
CA THR A 131 -47.79 14.63 -36.93
C THR A 131 -46.81 14.44 -35.77
N PHE A 132 -45.77 13.62 -35.99
CA PHE A 132 -44.64 13.45 -35.07
C PHE A 132 -43.41 14.21 -35.58
N SER A 133 -42.64 14.84 -34.68
CA SER A 133 -41.39 15.53 -35.03
C SER A 133 -40.19 14.71 -34.54
N LEU A 134 -39.60 13.92 -35.43
CA LEU A 134 -38.47 13.05 -35.10
C LEU A 134 -37.12 13.75 -35.35
N LYS A 135 -36.19 13.59 -34.42
CA LYS A 135 -34.77 13.97 -34.51
C LYS A 135 -34.06 13.12 -35.59
N ASN A 136 -32.94 13.63 -36.10
CA ASN A 136 -32.18 12.97 -37.16
C ASN A 136 -31.71 11.55 -36.74
N GLY A 137 -31.72 10.61 -37.67
CA GLY A 137 -31.36 9.21 -37.42
C GLY A 137 -32.48 8.34 -36.81
N ARG A 138 -33.66 8.91 -36.53
CA ARG A 138 -34.79 8.20 -35.94
C ARG A 138 -35.95 7.97 -36.90
N LYS A 139 -36.73 6.91 -36.68
CA LYS A 139 -37.82 6.47 -37.58
C LYS A 139 -39.01 5.95 -36.80
N LEU A 140 -40.21 6.23 -37.31
CA LEU A 140 -41.46 5.61 -36.87
C LEU A 140 -41.83 4.49 -37.84
N ILE A 141 -42.05 3.29 -37.32
CA ILE A 141 -42.41 2.07 -38.07
C ILE A 141 -43.73 1.56 -37.50
N ILE A 142 -44.80 1.68 -38.29
CA ILE A 142 -46.16 1.33 -37.89
C ILE A 142 -46.45 -0.10 -38.35
N LEU A 143 -46.85 -0.95 -37.42
CA LEU A 143 -47.10 -2.38 -37.60
C LEU A 143 -48.60 -2.65 -37.40
N GLU A 144 -49.27 -3.17 -38.43
CA GLU A 144 -50.70 -3.50 -38.37
C GLU A 144 -50.94 -4.73 -37.51
N VAL A 145 -51.83 -4.63 -36.51
CA VAL A 145 -52.25 -5.77 -35.69
C VAL A 145 -53.77 -5.81 -35.49
N PRO A 146 -54.37 -7.01 -35.42
CA PRO A 146 -55.78 -7.15 -35.09
C PRO A 146 -56.05 -6.76 -33.64
N SER A 147 -57.20 -6.14 -33.40
CA SER A 147 -57.68 -5.83 -32.04
C SER A 147 -58.40 -7.03 -31.42
N TYR A 148 -58.11 -7.35 -30.14
CA TYR A 148 -58.77 -8.42 -29.40
C TYR A 148 -59.67 -7.87 -28.28
N GLU A 149 -60.71 -8.62 -27.88
CA GLU A 149 -61.63 -8.21 -26.81
C GLU A 149 -61.09 -8.49 -25.40
N ARG A 150 -60.45 -9.65 -25.19
CA ARG A 150 -59.78 -10.00 -23.93
C ARG A 150 -58.39 -9.36 -23.86
N TRP A 151 -58.03 -8.83 -22.69
CA TRP A 151 -56.69 -8.33 -22.42
C TRP A 151 -55.63 -9.45 -22.47
N GLN A 152 -55.99 -10.65 -22.01
CA GLN A 152 -55.16 -11.85 -22.05
C GLN A 152 -54.71 -12.22 -23.48
N ASP A 153 -55.61 -12.10 -24.46
CA ASP A 153 -55.27 -12.38 -25.85
C ASP A 153 -54.42 -11.25 -26.47
N VAL A 154 -54.50 -10.01 -25.97
CA VAL A 154 -53.54 -8.94 -26.33
C VAL A 154 -52.15 -9.22 -25.76
N SER A 155 -52.07 -9.54 -24.47
CA SER A 155 -50.86 -9.90 -23.72
C SER A 155 -50.13 -11.11 -24.33
N MET A 156 -50.85 -12.18 -24.65
CA MET A 156 -50.29 -13.37 -25.32
C MET A 156 -49.75 -13.07 -26.72
N ARG A 157 -50.43 -12.18 -27.46
CA ARG A 157 -50.02 -11.75 -28.81
C ARG A 157 -48.87 -10.74 -28.80
N ARG A 158 -48.71 -9.94 -27.74
CA ARG A 158 -47.51 -9.09 -27.51
C ARG A 158 -46.25 -9.96 -27.55
N MET A 159 -46.20 -11.01 -26.73
CA MET A 159 -45.05 -11.92 -26.67
C MET A 159 -44.83 -12.69 -27.98
N GLU A 160 -45.90 -13.08 -28.67
CA GLU A 160 -45.83 -13.70 -30.01
C GLU A 160 -45.21 -12.76 -31.06
N MET A 161 -45.73 -11.53 -31.15
CA MET A 161 -45.35 -10.56 -32.19
C MET A 161 -43.92 -10.04 -31.97
N ILE A 162 -43.51 -9.85 -30.71
CA ILE A 162 -42.12 -9.52 -30.38
C ILE A 162 -41.19 -10.70 -30.71
N ARG A 163 -41.54 -11.95 -30.37
CA ARG A 163 -40.78 -13.14 -30.78
C ARG A 163 -40.56 -13.18 -32.28
N ASP A 164 -41.66 -13.14 -33.04
CA ASP A 164 -41.62 -13.37 -34.48
C ASP A 164 -40.91 -12.24 -35.23
N LEU A 165 -41.11 -10.98 -34.83
CA LEU A 165 -40.41 -9.86 -35.46
C LEU A 165 -38.97 -9.72 -34.98
N SER A 166 -38.63 -10.10 -33.74
CA SER A 166 -37.23 -10.20 -33.32
C SER A 166 -36.44 -11.15 -34.23
N GLN A 167 -37.01 -12.31 -34.58
CA GLN A 167 -36.33 -13.28 -35.45
C GLN A 167 -36.37 -12.89 -36.94
N ASN A 168 -37.49 -12.36 -37.45
CA ASN A 168 -37.69 -12.17 -38.89
C ASN A 168 -37.36 -10.75 -39.39
N GLN A 169 -37.35 -9.74 -38.52
CA GLN A 169 -37.14 -8.33 -38.90
C GLN A 169 -36.06 -7.64 -38.05
N PHE A 170 -36.30 -7.47 -36.75
CA PHE A 170 -35.52 -6.56 -35.89
C PHE A 170 -34.03 -6.92 -35.82
N ILE A 171 -33.67 -8.22 -35.88
CA ILE A 171 -32.27 -8.69 -35.94
C ILE A 171 -31.46 -8.13 -37.11
N ASN A 172 -32.13 -7.59 -38.15
CA ASN A 172 -31.49 -6.94 -39.30
C ASN A 172 -31.62 -5.40 -39.28
N GLU A 173 -32.26 -4.82 -38.26
CA GLU A 173 -32.58 -3.39 -38.18
C GLU A 173 -32.03 -2.69 -36.93
N VAL A 174 -31.85 -3.40 -35.82
CA VAL A 174 -31.47 -2.88 -34.50
C VAL A 174 -30.65 -3.89 -33.69
N ASP A 175 -29.74 -3.41 -32.83
CA ASP A 175 -28.91 -4.27 -31.95
C ASP A 175 -29.64 -4.63 -30.65
N TYR A 176 -30.44 -3.70 -30.12
CA TYR A 176 -31.18 -3.81 -28.87
C TYR A 176 -32.66 -3.54 -29.08
N LEU A 177 -33.52 -4.22 -28.33
CA LEU A 177 -34.96 -3.96 -28.27
C LEU A 177 -35.38 -3.62 -26.84
N VAL A 178 -36.07 -2.49 -26.69
CA VAL A 178 -36.77 -2.09 -25.48
C VAL A 178 -38.25 -2.37 -25.67
N CYS A 179 -38.88 -2.98 -24.67
CA CYS A 179 -40.30 -3.34 -24.65
C CYS A 179 -40.99 -2.53 -23.56
N LEU A 180 -41.91 -1.66 -23.97
CA LEU A 180 -42.58 -0.69 -23.11
C LEU A 180 -44.10 -0.71 -23.31
N ASP A 181 -44.84 -0.27 -22.29
CA ASP A 181 -46.26 0.05 -22.43
C ASP A 181 -46.45 1.49 -22.96
N VAL A 182 -47.50 1.71 -23.73
CA VAL A 182 -47.70 2.96 -24.49
C VAL A 182 -48.33 4.10 -23.67
N ASP A 183 -48.91 3.77 -22.51
CA ASP A 183 -49.50 4.71 -21.54
C ASP A 183 -48.48 5.28 -20.54
N MET A 184 -47.21 4.94 -20.69
CA MET A 184 -46.08 5.55 -20.00
C MET A 184 -45.59 6.82 -20.71
N MET A 185 -44.78 7.63 -20.04
CA MET A 185 -44.13 8.80 -20.63
C MET A 185 -42.75 9.02 -19.99
N PHE A 186 -41.80 9.56 -20.74
CA PHE A 186 -40.48 9.90 -20.21
C PHE A 186 -40.55 11.29 -19.54
N THR A 187 -39.98 11.41 -18.34
CA THR A 187 -40.00 12.65 -17.53
C THR A 187 -38.61 13.19 -17.18
N ASP A 188 -37.58 12.41 -17.45
CA ASP A 188 -36.16 12.71 -17.25
C ASP A 188 -35.35 11.83 -18.23
N ASP A 189 -34.06 12.10 -18.42
CA ASP A 189 -33.20 11.42 -19.41
C ASP A 189 -33.12 9.90 -19.17
N VAL A 190 -33.37 9.11 -20.23
CA VAL A 190 -33.25 7.64 -20.23
C VAL A 190 -32.38 7.22 -21.41
N GLY A 191 -31.10 7.00 -21.15
CA GLY A 191 -30.07 6.77 -22.16
C GLY A 191 -29.60 5.32 -22.25
N VAL A 192 -28.38 5.16 -22.76
CA VAL A 192 -27.73 3.85 -22.96
C VAL A 192 -27.40 3.11 -21.66
N GLU A 193 -27.57 3.73 -20.50
CA GLU A 193 -27.39 3.08 -19.19
C GLU A 193 -28.31 1.88 -18.99
N ILE A 194 -29.48 1.83 -19.64
CA ILE A 194 -30.40 0.69 -19.54
C ILE A 194 -29.94 -0.53 -20.36
N LEU A 195 -29.03 -0.35 -21.33
CA LEU A 195 -28.68 -1.39 -22.30
C LEU A 195 -27.79 -2.48 -21.68
N GLY A 196 -28.12 -3.73 -21.96
CA GLY A 196 -27.39 -4.95 -21.59
C GLY A 196 -27.86 -6.12 -22.45
N ASP A 197 -27.31 -7.32 -22.25
CA ASP A 197 -27.75 -8.50 -23.01
C ASP A 197 -29.23 -8.78 -22.73
N LEU A 198 -29.61 -8.73 -21.46
CA LEU A 198 -30.98 -8.79 -20.96
C LEU A 198 -31.14 -7.92 -19.71
N PHE A 199 -32.23 -7.15 -19.65
CA PHE A 199 -32.65 -6.39 -18.47
C PHE A 199 -34.15 -6.53 -18.17
N GLY A 200 -34.49 -6.35 -16.90
CA GLY A 200 -35.86 -6.17 -16.41
C GLY A 200 -35.90 -5.10 -15.32
N THR A 201 -37.04 -4.41 -15.21
CA THR A 201 -37.23 -3.30 -14.26
C THR A 201 -37.91 -3.79 -12.98
N LEU A 202 -37.44 -3.33 -11.81
CA LEU A 202 -38.06 -3.65 -10.52
C LEU A 202 -39.44 -2.98 -10.40
N HIS A 203 -40.47 -3.75 -10.05
CA HIS A 203 -41.83 -3.23 -9.96
C HIS A 203 -42.00 -2.28 -8.76
N PRO A 204 -42.47 -1.03 -8.95
CA PRO A 204 -42.46 0.00 -7.91
C PRO A 204 -43.28 -0.40 -6.68
N GLY A 205 -44.52 -0.85 -6.89
CA GLY A 205 -45.44 -1.23 -5.82
C GLY A 205 -45.10 -2.53 -5.09
N LEU A 206 -43.98 -3.20 -5.42
CA LEU A 206 -43.49 -4.40 -4.73
C LEU A 206 -42.02 -4.28 -4.28
N TYR A 207 -41.32 -3.20 -4.64
CA TYR A 207 -39.94 -2.95 -4.23
C TYR A 207 -39.82 -2.90 -2.69
N GLY A 208 -38.87 -3.66 -2.14
CA GLY A 208 -38.68 -3.80 -0.69
C GLY A 208 -39.56 -4.85 0.00
N SER A 209 -40.46 -5.54 -0.72
CA SER A 209 -41.23 -6.67 -0.17
C SER A 209 -40.37 -7.91 0.08
N SER A 210 -40.81 -8.81 0.96
CA SER A 210 -40.24 -10.17 1.06
C SER A 210 -40.66 -11.04 -0.13
N ARG A 211 -39.98 -12.19 -0.32
CA ARG A 211 -40.36 -13.16 -1.37
C ARG A 211 -41.76 -13.76 -1.18
N GLU A 212 -42.32 -13.69 0.03
CA GLU A 212 -43.70 -14.11 0.31
C GLU A 212 -44.70 -13.03 -0.11
N GLY A 213 -44.33 -11.75 0.03
CA GLY A 213 -45.11 -10.60 -0.43
C GLY A 213 -45.11 -10.42 -1.95
N PHE A 214 -44.16 -11.02 -2.67
CA PHE A 214 -44.14 -11.06 -4.13
C PHE A 214 -45.32 -11.86 -4.69
N THR A 215 -46.10 -11.25 -5.57
CA THR A 215 -47.33 -11.80 -6.15
C THR A 215 -47.08 -12.70 -7.37
N TYR A 216 -46.00 -13.49 -7.34
CA TYR A 216 -45.72 -14.50 -8.38
C TYR A 216 -46.85 -15.53 -8.50
N GLU A 217 -46.90 -16.23 -9.64
CA GLU A 217 -47.78 -17.37 -9.81
C GLU A 217 -47.41 -18.51 -8.84
N ARG A 218 -48.37 -18.96 -8.03
CA ARG A 218 -48.19 -19.98 -6.97
C ARG A 218 -48.90 -21.30 -7.25
N ASN A 219 -49.62 -21.43 -8.36
CA ASN A 219 -50.22 -22.69 -8.82
C ASN A 219 -49.14 -23.64 -9.37
N PRO A 220 -48.84 -24.79 -8.74
CA PRO A 220 -47.76 -25.70 -9.16
C PRO A 220 -48.03 -26.45 -10.48
N ARG A 221 -49.17 -26.19 -11.13
CA ARG A 221 -49.47 -26.67 -12.49
C ARG A 221 -49.17 -25.65 -13.59
N SER A 222 -48.90 -24.39 -13.24
CA SER A 222 -48.55 -23.34 -14.20
C SER A 222 -47.07 -23.43 -14.59
N GLU A 223 -46.78 -23.22 -15.86
CA GLU A 223 -45.42 -23.00 -16.36
C GLU A 223 -44.74 -21.77 -15.73
N ALA A 224 -45.53 -20.78 -15.28
CA ALA A 224 -45.03 -19.58 -14.58
C ALA A 224 -44.72 -19.81 -13.08
N TYR A 225 -44.97 -21.01 -12.53
CA TYR A 225 -44.94 -21.28 -11.09
C TYR A 225 -43.62 -20.93 -10.39
N ILE A 226 -43.70 -20.14 -9.32
CA ILE A 226 -42.58 -19.86 -8.40
C ILE A 226 -43.03 -20.25 -6.96
N PRO A 227 -42.41 -21.27 -6.34
CA PRO A 227 -42.65 -21.66 -4.94
C PRO A 227 -42.49 -20.50 -3.94
N ILE A 228 -43.17 -20.56 -2.79
CA ILE A 228 -43.19 -19.47 -1.80
C ILE A 228 -41.80 -19.16 -1.19
N ASP A 229 -40.98 -20.19 -1.06
CA ASP A 229 -39.58 -20.17 -0.64
C ASP A 229 -38.61 -19.64 -1.71
N GLN A 230 -39.08 -19.48 -2.96
CA GLN A 230 -38.29 -19.05 -4.11
C GLN A 230 -38.65 -17.64 -4.60
N GLY A 231 -37.67 -16.98 -5.22
CA GLY A 231 -37.77 -15.60 -5.66
C GLY A 231 -36.51 -14.80 -5.35
N ASP A 232 -36.13 -13.89 -6.24
CA ASP A 232 -35.05 -12.93 -6.06
C ASP A 232 -35.56 -11.48 -6.12
N PHE A 233 -36.25 -11.12 -7.20
CA PHE A 233 -36.91 -9.82 -7.38
C PHE A 233 -38.23 -9.98 -8.10
N TYR A 234 -39.17 -9.05 -7.87
CA TYR A 234 -40.37 -8.94 -8.70
C TYR A 234 -40.17 -7.89 -9.80
N TYR A 235 -40.16 -8.36 -11.04
CA TYR A 235 -39.96 -7.58 -12.26
C TYR A 235 -41.29 -7.18 -12.89
N ALA A 236 -41.34 -6.01 -13.51
CA ALA A 236 -42.54 -5.51 -14.17
C ALA A 236 -42.61 -5.89 -15.67
N GLY A 237 -43.78 -6.31 -16.13
CA GLY A 237 -44.06 -6.65 -17.53
C GLY A 237 -44.03 -5.44 -18.48
N GLY A 238 -44.28 -4.24 -17.94
CA GLY A 238 -44.37 -3.01 -18.72
C GLY A 238 -43.04 -2.37 -19.12
N TYR A 239 -41.89 -2.84 -18.62
CA TYR A 239 -40.57 -2.34 -19.02
C TYR A 239 -39.48 -3.42 -18.88
N PHE A 240 -39.07 -3.99 -20.02
CA PHE A 240 -37.95 -4.94 -20.13
C PHE A 240 -37.24 -4.78 -21.48
N GLY A 241 -36.11 -5.45 -21.70
CA GLY A 241 -35.42 -5.42 -22.98
C GLY A 241 -34.03 -6.05 -22.98
N GLY A 242 -33.27 -5.84 -24.04
CA GLY A 242 -31.92 -6.39 -24.19
C GLY A 242 -31.48 -6.48 -25.65
N LYS A 243 -30.48 -7.31 -25.92
CA LYS A 243 -30.12 -7.74 -27.29
C LYS A 243 -31.28 -8.49 -27.93
N ILE A 244 -31.42 -8.39 -29.25
CA ILE A 244 -32.52 -9.05 -30.00
C ILE A 244 -32.60 -10.56 -29.71
N GLU A 245 -31.46 -11.24 -29.59
CA GLU A 245 -31.42 -12.67 -29.31
C GLU A 245 -31.95 -13.06 -27.92
N GLU A 246 -31.73 -12.23 -26.89
CA GLU A 246 -32.21 -12.51 -25.53
C GLU A 246 -33.68 -12.15 -25.37
N VAL A 247 -34.11 -11.04 -26.00
CA VAL A 247 -35.53 -10.68 -26.06
C VAL A 247 -36.31 -11.75 -26.84
N TYR A 248 -35.74 -12.31 -27.91
CA TYR A 248 -36.30 -13.48 -28.58
C TYR A 248 -36.38 -14.70 -27.64
N LYS A 249 -35.31 -15.06 -26.91
CA LYS A 249 -35.32 -16.22 -25.98
C LYS A 249 -36.39 -16.06 -24.89
N LEU A 250 -36.50 -14.87 -24.29
CA LEU A 250 -37.50 -14.50 -23.28
C LEU A 250 -38.93 -14.56 -23.81
N THR A 251 -39.20 -13.91 -24.94
CA THR A 251 -40.56 -13.85 -25.51
C THR A 251 -41.00 -15.20 -26.08
N ASN A 252 -40.08 -15.97 -26.67
CA ASN A 252 -40.31 -17.36 -27.08
C ASN A 252 -40.62 -18.27 -25.88
N PHE A 253 -39.88 -18.19 -24.78
CA PHE A 253 -40.22 -18.94 -23.56
C PHE A 253 -41.62 -18.55 -23.07
N SER A 254 -41.86 -17.25 -22.88
CA SER A 254 -43.08 -16.72 -22.28
C SER A 254 -44.31 -17.10 -23.10
N HIS A 255 -44.29 -16.90 -24.42
CA HIS A 255 -45.37 -17.31 -25.30
C HIS A 255 -45.62 -18.82 -25.29
N ASN A 256 -44.56 -19.64 -25.39
CA ASN A 256 -44.74 -21.11 -25.42
C ASN A 256 -45.24 -21.66 -24.07
N ALA A 257 -44.86 -21.03 -22.96
CA ALA A 257 -45.38 -21.32 -21.63
C ALA A 257 -46.87 -20.92 -21.52
N MET A 258 -47.23 -19.71 -21.96
CA MET A 258 -48.62 -19.25 -22.06
C MET A 258 -49.51 -20.16 -22.89
N LEU A 259 -48.99 -20.76 -23.98
CA LEU A 259 -49.73 -21.74 -24.77
C LEU A 259 -50.00 -23.03 -23.98
N ARG A 260 -49.00 -23.59 -23.29
CA ARG A 260 -49.17 -24.81 -22.48
C ARG A 260 -50.12 -24.60 -21.30
N ASP A 261 -50.05 -23.46 -20.63
CA ASP A 261 -51.02 -23.11 -19.58
C ASP A 261 -52.44 -22.98 -20.16
N LYS A 262 -52.61 -22.33 -21.32
CA LYS A 262 -53.90 -22.21 -22.01
C LYS A 262 -54.47 -23.56 -22.46
N GLU A 263 -53.63 -24.50 -22.92
CA GLU A 263 -54.02 -25.89 -23.19
C GLU A 263 -54.48 -26.62 -21.92
N ASN A 264 -53.83 -26.36 -20.78
CA ASN A 264 -54.19 -26.90 -19.47
C ASN A 264 -55.36 -26.17 -18.78
N ASN A 265 -55.97 -25.15 -19.43
CA ASN A 265 -56.99 -24.26 -18.85
C ASN A 265 -56.52 -23.51 -17.59
N ILE A 266 -55.26 -23.09 -17.59
CA ILE A 266 -54.61 -22.28 -16.55
C ILE A 266 -54.43 -20.86 -17.11
N GLU A 267 -54.64 -19.86 -16.25
CA GLU A 267 -54.40 -18.45 -16.56
C GLU A 267 -53.60 -17.85 -15.40
N ALA A 268 -52.38 -17.39 -15.68
CA ALA A 268 -51.46 -16.92 -14.65
C ALA A 268 -51.88 -15.55 -14.09
N VAL A 269 -51.69 -15.34 -12.78
CA VAL A 269 -52.20 -14.20 -11.99
C VAL A 269 -51.96 -12.84 -12.68
N TRP A 270 -50.74 -12.60 -13.19
CA TRP A 270 -50.37 -11.35 -13.89
C TRP A 270 -50.02 -11.56 -15.37
N HIS A 271 -50.62 -12.57 -15.99
CA HIS A 271 -50.51 -12.85 -17.42
C HIS A 271 -49.03 -12.93 -17.87
N ASP A 272 -48.61 -12.17 -18.89
CA ASP A 272 -47.24 -12.18 -19.43
C ASP A 272 -46.16 -11.78 -18.41
N GLU A 273 -46.49 -10.95 -17.42
CA GLU A 273 -45.56 -10.58 -16.34
C GLU A 273 -45.21 -11.79 -15.44
N SER A 274 -46.13 -12.73 -15.23
CA SER A 274 -45.83 -13.95 -14.46
C SER A 274 -44.79 -14.84 -15.16
N TYR A 275 -44.88 -14.98 -16.49
CA TYR A 275 -43.89 -15.74 -17.27
C TYR A 275 -42.57 -14.99 -17.43
N LEU A 276 -42.60 -13.65 -17.52
CA LEU A 276 -41.40 -12.80 -17.45
C LEU A 276 -40.63 -13.04 -16.14
N ASN A 277 -41.31 -12.97 -14.99
CA ASN A 277 -40.71 -13.23 -13.69
C ASN A 277 -40.13 -14.64 -13.61
N LYS A 278 -40.86 -15.65 -14.11
CA LYS A 278 -40.35 -17.03 -14.19
C LYS A 278 -39.12 -17.16 -15.09
N TYR A 279 -39.09 -16.47 -16.22
CA TYR A 279 -37.94 -16.46 -17.11
C TYR A 279 -36.73 -15.80 -16.45
N LEU A 280 -36.89 -14.61 -15.87
CA LEU A 280 -35.80 -13.88 -15.22
C LEU A 280 -35.28 -14.57 -13.94
N LEU A 281 -36.14 -15.31 -13.22
CA LEU A 281 -35.72 -16.17 -12.11
C LEU A 281 -34.80 -17.31 -12.59
N ASN A 282 -35.11 -17.94 -13.72
CA ASN A 282 -34.34 -19.05 -14.30
C ASN A 282 -33.08 -18.55 -15.05
N TYR A 283 -33.21 -17.46 -15.79
CA TYR A 283 -32.24 -16.87 -16.70
C TYR A 283 -31.95 -15.44 -16.24
N LYS A 284 -31.07 -15.33 -15.24
CA LYS A 284 -30.82 -14.06 -14.54
C LYS A 284 -30.46 -12.93 -15.51
N PRO A 285 -31.10 -11.76 -15.41
CA PRO A 285 -30.77 -10.64 -16.29
C PRO A 285 -29.35 -10.11 -16.00
N THR A 286 -28.69 -9.68 -17.06
CA THR A 286 -27.36 -9.05 -17.01
C THR A 286 -27.37 -7.62 -16.45
N LYS A 287 -28.55 -7.02 -16.28
CA LYS A 287 -28.77 -5.69 -15.74
C LYS A 287 -30.18 -5.59 -15.16
N ILE A 288 -30.38 -4.82 -14.09
CA ILE A 288 -31.70 -4.54 -13.53
C ILE A 288 -31.91 -3.02 -13.51
N LEU A 289 -33.10 -2.52 -13.83
CA LEU A 289 -33.44 -1.11 -13.64
C LEU A 289 -34.15 -0.89 -12.30
N SER A 290 -33.82 0.20 -11.61
CA SER A 290 -34.52 0.60 -10.38
C SER A 290 -35.98 0.98 -10.64
N PRO A 291 -36.83 1.09 -9.60
CA PRO A 291 -38.16 1.67 -9.72
C PRO A 291 -38.20 3.12 -10.24
N GLU A 292 -37.06 3.83 -10.27
CA GLU A 292 -36.97 5.19 -10.84
C GLU A 292 -37.30 5.20 -12.34
N TYR A 293 -37.08 4.08 -13.05
CA TYR A 293 -37.41 3.90 -14.47
C TYR A 293 -38.88 3.53 -14.72
N LEU A 294 -39.66 3.26 -13.68
CA LEU A 294 -41.05 2.80 -13.80
C LEU A 294 -41.84 3.22 -12.55
N TRP A 295 -42.28 4.48 -12.51
CA TRP A 295 -42.93 5.07 -11.34
C TRP A 295 -44.37 5.53 -11.65
N ASP A 296 -45.31 5.23 -10.75
CA ASP A 296 -46.63 5.87 -10.74
C ASP A 296 -46.67 6.97 -9.66
N ASN A 297 -47.01 8.18 -10.08
CA ASN A 297 -47.19 9.33 -9.20
C ASN A 297 -48.25 9.12 -8.11
N ASN A 298 -49.18 8.16 -8.28
CA ASN A 298 -50.15 7.79 -7.24
C ASN A 298 -49.50 7.15 -5.99
N PHE A 299 -48.27 6.63 -6.07
CA PHE A 299 -47.54 6.13 -4.88
C PHE A 299 -47.05 7.27 -3.95
N GLY A 300 -47.03 8.51 -4.45
CA GLY A 300 -46.73 9.71 -3.67
C GLY A 300 -45.25 10.04 -3.53
N SER A 301 -44.94 11.34 -3.45
CA SER A 301 -43.57 11.88 -3.33
C SER A 301 -43.08 11.89 -1.87
N GLY A 302 -43.16 10.75 -1.19
CA GLY A 302 -42.55 10.54 0.13
C GLY A 302 -41.12 10.02 -0.01
N ASP A 303 -40.28 10.26 1.01
CA ASP A 303 -38.90 9.75 1.03
C ASP A 303 -38.85 8.21 0.87
N LEU A 304 -37.83 7.70 0.18
CA LEU A 304 -37.58 6.26 -0.02
C LEU A 304 -37.11 5.52 1.26
N ILE A 305 -37.53 5.99 2.43
CA ILE A 305 -37.22 5.45 3.75
C ILE A 305 -38.55 5.21 4.47
N GLY A 306 -38.81 3.95 4.83
CA GLY A 306 -40.16 3.46 5.11
C GLY A 306 -40.89 4.13 6.29
N SER A 307 -42.22 4.22 6.17
CA SER A 307 -43.14 4.41 7.29
C SER A 307 -44.41 3.58 7.07
N ASP A 308 -44.93 2.95 8.13
CA ASP A 308 -46.06 2.02 8.06
C ASP A 308 -47.37 2.65 7.56
N ARG A 309 -47.82 2.32 6.35
CA ARG A 309 -49.24 2.42 5.92
C ARG A 309 -49.60 1.37 4.87
N GLY A 310 -50.76 0.72 5.05
CA GLY A 310 -51.50 0.06 3.96
C GLY A 310 -51.51 -1.46 3.97
N THR A 311 -52.30 -2.07 4.86
CA THR A 311 -52.71 -3.48 4.71
C THR A 311 -53.52 -3.69 3.43
N PRO A 312 -53.17 -4.66 2.56
CA PRO A 312 -54.08 -5.13 1.50
C PRO A 312 -55.37 -5.72 2.09
N PRO A 313 -56.50 -5.72 1.34
CA PRO A 313 -57.76 -6.27 1.82
C PRO A 313 -57.69 -7.80 1.97
N ALA A 314 -58.25 -8.31 3.07
CA ALA A 314 -58.16 -9.72 3.43
C ALA A 314 -59.05 -10.64 2.57
N ALA A 315 -58.54 -11.83 2.23
CA ALA A 315 -59.30 -12.93 1.66
C ALA A 315 -58.98 -14.24 2.42
N HIS A 316 -59.93 -14.66 3.26
CA HIS A 316 -60.12 -15.98 3.89
C HIS A 316 -58.94 -16.98 3.90
N GLY A 317 -58.34 -17.20 5.09
CA GLY A 317 -57.41 -18.31 5.32
C GLY A 317 -58.07 -19.61 5.79
N SER A 318 -57.26 -20.67 5.85
CA SER A 318 -57.54 -21.94 6.54
C SER A 318 -56.23 -22.51 7.09
N ALA A 319 -56.25 -23.11 8.28
CA ALA A 319 -55.04 -23.66 8.92
C ALA A 319 -54.77 -25.12 8.50
N VAL A 320 -53.49 -25.49 8.44
CA VAL A 320 -52.97 -26.87 8.29
C VAL A 320 -51.77 -27.03 9.23
N GLU A 321 -51.50 -28.27 9.64
CA GLU A 321 -50.77 -28.62 10.87
C GLU A 321 -49.23 -28.68 10.75
N GLU A 322 -48.54 -28.74 11.90
CA GLU A 322 -47.08 -28.84 12.02
C GLU A 322 -46.54 -30.18 11.48
N GLY A 323 -45.46 -30.14 10.69
CA GLY A 323 -44.93 -31.32 9.99
C GLY A 323 -43.40 -31.32 9.81
N THR A 324 -42.66 -31.47 10.90
CA THR A 324 -41.23 -31.89 10.97
C THR A 324 -40.29 -31.33 9.87
N VAL A 325 -39.90 -30.07 9.97
CA VAL A 325 -38.82 -29.50 9.15
C VAL A 325 -37.46 -30.09 9.58
N VAL A 326 -36.75 -30.72 8.63
CA VAL A 326 -35.32 -31.03 8.79
C VAL A 326 -34.55 -29.71 8.69
N GLN A 327 -33.74 -29.39 9.71
CA GLN A 327 -32.88 -28.20 9.66
C GLN A 327 -31.78 -28.35 8.60
N ILE A 328 -32.08 -27.90 7.39
CA ILE A 328 -31.08 -27.35 6.49
C ILE A 328 -30.63 -26.02 7.11
N LEU A 329 -29.33 -25.73 7.10
CA LEU A 329 -28.78 -24.50 7.66
C LEU A 329 -28.90 -23.39 6.62
N ASP A 330 -29.94 -22.56 6.74
CA ASP A 330 -30.22 -21.47 5.80
C ASP A 330 -29.07 -20.44 5.76
N PRO A 331 -28.57 -20.04 4.56
CA PRO A 331 -27.49 -19.08 4.45
C PRO A 331 -27.88 -17.67 4.93
N PRO A 332 -26.95 -16.86 5.48
CA PRO A 332 -27.22 -15.51 6.00
C PRO A 332 -27.43 -14.43 4.91
N TRP A 333 -28.04 -14.80 3.78
CA TRP A 333 -28.21 -13.94 2.61
C TRP A 333 -29.49 -13.07 2.67
N GLU A 334 -30.45 -13.41 3.51
CA GLU A 334 -31.85 -13.03 3.25
C GLU A 334 -32.34 -11.73 3.92
N SER A 335 -31.67 -11.26 4.98
CA SER A 335 -32.29 -10.32 5.94
C SER A 335 -32.41 -8.85 5.51
N ASN A 336 -32.04 -8.47 4.28
CA ASN A 336 -32.32 -7.15 3.69
C ASN A 336 -32.03 -7.17 2.17
N ALA A 337 -33.07 -7.21 1.34
CA ALA A 337 -32.95 -7.19 -0.13
C ALA A 337 -32.70 -5.78 -0.71
N THR A 338 -32.74 -4.73 0.12
CA THR A 338 -32.61 -3.33 -0.29
C THR A 338 -31.30 -2.67 0.12
N GLN A 339 -30.48 -3.28 0.98
CA GLN A 339 -29.27 -2.67 1.53
C GLN A 339 -27.98 -3.12 0.82
N PRO A 340 -26.94 -2.27 0.76
CA PRO A 340 -25.64 -2.64 0.18
C PRO A 340 -24.92 -3.72 1.01
N ARG A 341 -24.38 -4.74 0.33
CA ARG A 341 -23.65 -5.86 0.98
C ARG A 341 -22.27 -5.47 1.53
N ARG A 342 -21.69 -4.37 1.04
CA ARG A 342 -20.45 -3.76 1.52
C ARG A 342 -20.62 -2.24 1.50
N THR A 343 -20.22 -1.57 2.58
CA THR A 343 -20.24 -0.10 2.70
C THR A 343 -18.82 0.50 2.82
N ASP A 344 -17.81 -0.36 2.96
CA ASP A 344 -16.39 -0.04 3.14
C ASP A 344 -15.61 -0.01 1.81
N VAL A 345 -16.22 -0.39 0.69
CA VAL A 345 -15.59 -0.47 -0.64
C VAL A 345 -16.51 0.05 -1.74
N LEU A 346 -15.92 0.53 -2.84
CA LEU A 346 -16.66 0.72 -4.09
C LEU A 346 -17.02 -0.66 -4.68
N MET A 347 -18.31 -0.89 -4.91
CA MET A 347 -18.82 -2.16 -5.45
C MET A 347 -18.98 -2.16 -6.98
N MET A 348 -19.05 -0.99 -7.63
CA MET A 348 -19.38 -0.88 -9.06
C MET A 348 -18.68 0.34 -9.68
N THR A 349 -18.27 0.25 -10.95
CA THR A 349 -17.67 1.38 -11.68
C THR A 349 -18.73 2.32 -12.26
N PRO A 350 -18.36 3.55 -12.64
CA PRO A 350 -19.26 4.47 -13.36
C PRO A 350 -19.75 3.96 -14.74
N TRP A 351 -19.26 2.82 -15.21
CA TRP A 351 -19.71 2.15 -16.45
C TRP A 351 -20.35 0.78 -16.18
N PHE A 352 -20.86 0.54 -14.97
CA PHE A 352 -21.56 -0.67 -14.53
C PHE A 352 -20.74 -1.97 -14.47
N ALA A 353 -19.42 -1.94 -14.56
CA ALA A 353 -18.62 -3.12 -14.25
C ALA A 353 -18.66 -3.37 -12.71
N PRO A 354 -19.02 -4.56 -12.23
CA PRO A 354 -18.94 -4.88 -10.82
C PRO A 354 -17.47 -5.02 -10.40
N ILE A 355 -17.19 -4.58 -9.17
CA ILE A 355 -15.90 -4.78 -8.51
C ILE A 355 -16.04 -6.00 -7.59
N VAL A 356 -15.31 -7.07 -7.91
CA VAL A 356 -15.46 -8.38 -7.27
C VAL A 356 -14.72 -8.39 -5.94
N TRP A 357 -15.47 -8.40 -4.83
CA TRP A 357 -15.00 -8.48 -3.45
C TRP A 357 -15.69 -9.65 -2.74
N ASN A 358 -15.08 -10.21 -1.69
CA ASN A 358 -15.81 -11.11 -0.80
C ASN A 358 -17.10 -10.46 -0.28
N SER A 359 -18.17 -11.25 -0.26
CA SER A 359 -19.54 -10.87 0.10
C SER A 359 -20.32 -9.99 -0.90
N THR A 360 -19.81 -9.68 -2.11
CA THR A 360 -20.62 -9.03 -3.16
C THR A 360 -21.34 -10.01 -4.10
N TYR A 361 -21.06 -11.31 -4.00
CA TYR A 361 -21.62 -12.36 -4.86
C TYR A 361 -21.95 -13.64 -4.10
N ASN A 362 -22.92 -14.40 -4.60
CA ASN A 362 -23.23 -15.76 -4.20
C ASN A 362 -22.60 -16.72 -5.23
N ILE A 363 -21.69 -17.59 -4.78
CA ILE A 363 -20.92 -18.46 -5.67
C ILE A 363 -21.75 -19.60 -6.25
N ASP A 364 -22.78 -20.07 -5.54
CA ASP A 364 -23.61 -21.20 -5.99
C ASP A 364 -24.48 -20.82 -7.20
N ILE A 365 -25.05 -19.62 -7.19
CA ILE A 365 -25.80 -19.05 -8.32
C ILE A 365 -24.89 -18.91 -9.55
N LEU A 366 -23.67 -18.42 -9.36
CA LEU A 366 -22.70 -18.26 -10.45
C LEU A 366 -22.20 -19.63 -10.98
N ASN A 367 -21.88 -20.56 -10.09
CA ASN A 367 -21.50 -21.94 -10.46
C ASN A 367 -22.59 -22.61 -11.29
N ALA A 368 -23.86 -22.49 -10.90
CA ALA A 368 -25.00 -23.03 -11.66
C ALA A 368 -25.07 -22.43 -13.08
N GLN A 369 -24.95 -21.11 -13.22
CA GLN A 369 -24.94 -20.42 -14.52
C GLN A 369 -23.79 -20.89 -15.44
N PHE A 370 -22.57 -20.99 -14.90
CA PHE A 370 -21.40 -21.37 -15.70
C PHE A 370 -21.36 -22.88 -16.00
N HIS A 371 -21.88 -23.75 -15.12
CA HIS A 371 -22.08 -25.17 -15.41
C HIS A 371 -23.13 -25.39 -16.50
N GLN A 372 -24.25 -24.65 -16.50
CA GLN A 372 -25.26 -24.72 -17.56
C GLN A 372 -24.70 -24.37 -18.94
N ARG A 373 -23.70 -23.48 -18.99
CA ARG A 373 -22.96 -23.08 -20.20
C ARG A 373 -21.86 -24.08 -20.61
N GLY A 374 -21.53 -25.07 -19.78
CA GLY A 374 -20.52 -26.10 -20.07
C GLY A 374 -19.10 -25.56 -20.24
N VAL A 375 -18.74 -24.48 -19.53
CA VAL A 375 -17.48 -23.76 -19.81
C VAL A 375 -16.22 -24.52 -19.40
N ARG A 376 -15.18 -24.37 -20.21
CA ARG A 376 -13.79 -24.79 -19.93
C ARG A 376 -12.89 -23.56 -19.87
N ILE A 377 -12.04 -23.48 -18.84
CA ILE A 377 -11.19 -22.31 -18.56
C ILE A 377 -9.73 -22.64 -18.89
N GLY A 378 -9.03 -21.73 -19.55
CA GLY A 378 -7.58 -21.78 -19.68
C GLY A 378 -6.92 -20.84 -18.67
N ILE A 379 -5.80 -21.25 -18.09
CA ILE A 379 -4.93 -20.38 -17.31
C ILE A 379 -3.53 -20.39 -17.92
N THR A 380 -3.02 -19.22 -18.32
CA THR A 380 -1.69 -19.05 -18.90
C THR A 380 -0.72 -18.53 -17.85
N VAL A 381 0.49 -19.11 -17.85
CA VAL A 381 1.54 -18.75 -16.89
C VAL A 381 2.93 -18.90 -17.52
N PHE A 382 3.86 -18.00 -17.19
CA PHE A 382 5.18 -17.90 -17.83
C PHE A 382 6.31 -18.26 -16.85
N ALA A 383 6.99 -19.36 -17.12
CA ALA A 383 7.95 -20.01 -16.23
C ALA A 383 9.33 -20.15 -16.89
N ILE A 384 9.96 -19.01 -17.19
CA ILE A 384 11.19 -18.93 -17.99
C ILE A 384 12.45 -18.80 -17.10
N LYS A 385 13.54 -19.49 -17.48
CA LYS A 385 14.85 -19.58 -16.82
C LYS A 385 14.81 -20.04 -15.35
N LYS A 386 14.62 -19.09 -14.43
CA LYS A 386 14.60 -19.29 -12.97
C LYS A 386 13.18 -19.43 -12.43
N TYR A 387 12.19 -18.84 -13.09
CA TYR A 387 10.79 -18.88 -12.68
C TYR A 387 10.16 -20.29 -12.78
N ILE A 388 10.86 -21.24 -13.38
CA ILE A 388 10.54 -22.68 -13.38
C ILE A 388 10.30 -23.26 -11.98
N VAL A 389 10.97 -22.73 -10.94
CA VAL A 389 10.85 -23.25 -9.56
C VAL A 389 9.44 -23.11 -8.97
N PHE A 390 8.72 -22.07 -9.37
CA PHE A 390 7.39 -21.78 -8.82
C PHE A 390 6.28 -22.66 -9.40
N VAL A 391 6.49 -23.25 -10.58
CA VAL A 391 5.47 -23.99 -11.35
C VAL A 391 4.79 -25.07 -10.51
N LYS A 392 5.57 -25.84 -9.74
CA LYS A 392 5.03 -26.92 -8.91
C LYS A 392 4.01 -26.37 -7.89
N LYS A 393 4.46 -25.41 -7.08
CA LYS A 393 3.69 -24.74 -6.03
C LYS A 393 2.45 -24.01 -6.58
N PHE A 394 2.59 -23.37 -7.74
CA PHE A 394 1.49 -22.72 -8.47
C PHE A 394 0.40 -23.73 -8.86
N VAL A 395 0.76 -24.85 -9.51
CA VAL A 395 -0.23 -25.87 -9.93
C VAL A 395 -0.85 -26.60 -8.73
N GLU A 396 -0.05 -26.98 -7.73
CA GLU A 396 -0.54 -27.65 -6.51
C GLU A 396 -1.54 -26.81 -5.73
N THR A 397 -1.36 -25.48 -5.70
CA THR A 397 -2.32 -24.57 -5.05
C THR A 397 -3.52 -24.25 -5.93
N ALA A 398 -3.32 -24.11 -7.25
CA ALA A 398 -4.42 -23.90 -8.20
C ALA A 398 -5.39 -25.10 -8.25
N GLU A 399 -4.90 -26.34 -8.13
CA GLU A 399 -5.75 -27.54 -8.05
C GLU A 399 -6.64 -27.59 -6.79
N LYS A 400 -6.30 -26.81 -5.75
CA LYS A 400 -7.11 -26.70 -4.53
C LYS A 400 -8.17 -25.58 -4.61
N PHE A 401 -7.83 -24.44 -5.24
CA PHE A 401 -8.60 -23.19 -5.09
C PHE A 401 -9.07 -22.53 -6.39
N PHE A 402 -8.43 -22.80 -7.53
CA PHE A 402 -8.76 -22.14 -8.80
C PHE A 402 -9.82 -22.93 -9.58
N MET A 403 -10.98 -22.32 -9.85
CA MET A 403 -12.05 -22.90 -10.67
C MET A 403 -12.44 -24.33 -10.22
N ALA A 404 -12.58 -24.54 -8.91
CA ALA A 404 -12.91 -25.86 -8.36
C ALA A 404 -14.23 -26.39 -8.94
N GLY A 405 -14.23 -27.67 -9.36
CA GLY A 405 -15.37 -28.29 -10.04
C GLY A 405 -15.46 -28.05 -11.56
N PHE A 406 -14.64 -27.16 -12.13
CA PHE A 406 -14.62 -26.86 -13.57
C PHE A 406 -13.42 -27.50 -14.31
N ASP A 407 -13.64 -27.71 -15.61
CA ASP A 407 -12.63 -28.13 -16.58
C ASP A 407 -11.58 -27.03 -16.79
N VAL A 408 -10.30 -27.34 -16.52
CA VAL A 408 -9.18 -26.37 -16.62
C VAL A 408 -8.01 -26.89 -17.46
N ASN A 409 -7.52 -26.05 -18.36
CA ASN A 409 -6.25 -26.26 -19.07
C ASN A 409 -5.19 -25.31 -18.52
N TYR A 410 -4.11 -25.83 -17.92
CA TYR A 410 -2.94 -25.03 -17.53
C TYR A 410 -1.97 -24.93 -18.71
N TYR A 411 -1.71 -23.72 -19.20
CA TYR A 411 -0.79 -23.44 -20.29
C TYR A 411 0.51 -22.85 -19.73
N ILE A 412 1.52 -23.71 -19.59
CA ILE A 412 2.80 -23.37 -18.96
C ILE A 412 3.81 -23.06 -20.06
N PHE A 413 4.09 -21.78 -20.27
CA PHE A 413 5.08 -21.28 -21.21
C PHE A 413 6.47 -21.35 -20.58
N THR A 414 7.41 -22.12 -21.16
CA THR A 414 8.75 -22.30 -20.58
C THR A 414 9.83 -22.62 -21.62
N ASP A 415 11.06 -22.24 -21.31
CA ASP A 415 12.31 -22.65 -21.96
C ASP A 415 12.90 -23.95 -21.40
N ARG A 416 12.26 -24.53 -20.37
CA ARG A 416 12.73 -25.69 -19.59
C ARG A 416 11.66 -26.77 -19.49
N ALA A 417 11.13 -27.19 -20.64
CA ALA A 417 9.97 -28.06 -20.73
C ALA A 417 10.14 -29.43 -20.03
N GLU A 418 11.35 -30.02 -20.08
CA GLU A 418 11.64 -31.28 -19.36
C GLU A 418 11.54 -31.16 -17.83
N ASP A 419 11.84 -29.98 -17.26
CA ASP A 419 11.76 -29.76 -15.82
C ASP A 419 10.28 -29.69 -15.37
N VAL A 420 9.39 -29.21 -16.24
CA VAL A 420 7.94 -29.31 -16.03
C VAL A 420 7.45 -30.75 -16.20
N ARG A 421 7.98 -31.51 -17.19
CA ARG A 421 7.62 -32.93 -17.42
C ARG A 421 8.03 -33.83 -16.23
N GLN A 422 9.06 -33.46 -15.48
CA GLN A 422 9.52 -34.18 -14.27
C GLN A 422 8.67 -33.90 -13.02
N ASN A 423 7.80 -32.88 -13.02
CA ASN A 423 6.92 -32.61 -11.89
C ASN A 423 5.71 -33.56 -11.89
N ASN A 424 5.59 -34.39 -10.84
CA ASN A 424 4.50 -35.35 -10.68
C ASN A 424 3.21 -34.67 -10.18
N PHE A 425 2.55 -33.90 -11.04
CA PHE A 425 1.30 -33.20 -10.70
C PHE A 425 0.14 -34.17 -10.45
N THR A 426 -0.54 -34.02 -9.31
CA THR A 426 -1.84 -34.67 -9.06
C THR A 426 -2.94 -33.70 -9.48
N LEU A 427 -3.70 -34.03 -10.52
CA LEU A 427 -4.74 -33.18 -11.09
C LEU A 427 -6.12 -33.80 -10.92
N ASN A 428 -7.14 -32.98 -10.64
CA ASN A 428 -8.53 -33.40 -10.57
C ASN A 428 -9.11 -33.72 -11.96
N LYS A 429 -10.20 -34.49 -11.98
CA LYS A 429 -10.90 -34.89 -13.20
C LYS A 429 -11.28 -33.67 -14.06
N GLY A 430 -11.04 -33.76 -15.38
CA GLY A 430 -11.35 -32.71 -16.35
C GLY A 430 -10.20 -31.75 -16.65
N ARG A 431 -9.20 -31.71 -15.76
CA ARG A 431 -8.10 -30.75 -15.74
C ARG A 431 -6.81 -31.35 -16.31
N ARG A 432 -5.96 -30.52 -16.92
CA ARG A 432 -4.72 -30.97 -17.58
C ARG A 432 -3.65 -29.88 -17.63
N VAL A 433 -2.38 -30.28 -17.44
CA VAL A 433 -1.21 -29.45 -17.70
C VAL A 433 -0.77 -29.60 -19.16
N ILE A 434 -0.51 -28.47 -19.81
CA ILE A 434 -0.08 -28.33 -21.20
C ILE A 434 1.18 -27.47 -21.21
N ILE A 435 2.29 -28.06 -21.65
CA ILE A 435 3.59 -27.40 -21.69
C ILE A 435 3.76 -26.78 -23.08
N LEU A 436 4.06 -25.49 -23.13
CA LEU A 436 4.29 -24.71 -24.34
C LEU A 436 5.75 -24.28 -24.36
N GLU A 437 6.55 -24.92 -25.21
CA GLU A 437 8.00 -24.73 -25.26
C GLU A 437 8.34 -23.44 -26.04
N VAL A 438 9.06 -22.51 -25.41
CA VAL A 438 9.34 -21.17 -25.94
C VAL A 438 10.79 -20.74 -25.64
N PRO A 439 11.42 -19.89 -26.48
CA PRO A 439 12.81 -19.48 -26.26
C PRO A 439 12.97 -18.59 -25.02
N SER A 440 14.12 -18.71 -24.36
CA SER A 440 14.55 -17.77 -23.32
C SER A 440 15.09 -16.48 -23.95
N TYR A 441 14.71 -15.32 -23.39
CA TYR A 441 15.22 -14.00 -23.77
C TYR A 441 16.20 -13.49 -22.72
N GLU A 442 17.23 -12.72 -23.07
CA GLU A 442 18.26 -12.30 -22.09
C GLU A 442 17.67 -11.43 -20.98
N ARG A 443 16.89 -10.41 -21.35
CA ARG A 443 16.23 -9.47 -20.44
C ARG A 443 14.90 -10.01 -19.93
N TRP A 444 14.59 -9.81 -18.64
CA TRP A 444 13.29 -10.18 -18.09
C TRP A 444 12.15 -9.29 -18.64
N GLN A 445 12.46 -8.04 -18.97
CA GLN A 445 11.54 -7.12 -19.65
C GLN A 445 11.07 -7.69 -21.00
N GLU A 446 11.96 -8.36 -21.73
CA GLU A 446 11.60 -9.02 -22.99
C GLU A 446 10.69 -10.21 -22.76
N VAL A 447 10.88 -11.01 -21.69
CA VAL A 447 9.93 -12.06 -21.30
C VAL A 447 8.54 -11.47 -21.04
N SER A 448 8.47 -10.37 -20.27
CA SER A 448 7.21 -9.67 -19.96
C SER A 448 6.51 -9.14 -21.22
N MET A 449 7.23 -8.49 -22.13
CA MET A 449 6.67 -7.99 -23.38
C MET A 449 6.28 -9.12 -24.36
N ARG A 450 7.07 -10.20 -24.43
CA ARG A 450 6.79 -11.36 -25.29
C ARG A 450 5.61 -12.19 -24.79
N ARG A 451 5.19 -12.08 -23.52
CA ARG A 451 3.94 -12.69 -23.02
C ARG A 451 2.74 -12.29 -23.87
N MET A 452 2.67 -11.02 -24.29
CA MET A 452 1.56 -10.49 -25.11
C MET A 452 1.57 -11.09 -26.51
N GLU A 453 2.75 -11.23 -27.12
CA GLU A 453 2.90 -11.90 -28.41
C GLU A 453 2.47 -13.37 -28.35
N MET A 454 2.93 -14.08 -27.33
CA MET A 454 2.70 -15.52 -27.17
C MET A 454 1.24 -15.81 -26.84
N ILE A 455 0.60 -15.07 -25.92
CA ILE A 455 -0.83 -15.22 -25.64
C ILE A 455 -1.65 -14.87 -26.89
N ARG A 456 -1.33 -13.78 -27.61
CA ARG A 456 -2.02 -13.41 -28.87
C ARG A 456 -1.98 -14.56 -29.88
N ASN A 457 -0.79 -15.06 -30.21
CA ASN A 457 -0.60 -16.10 -31.22
C ASN A 457 -1.30 -17.40 -30.82
N TYR A 458 -1.01 -17.92 -29.62
CA TYR A 458 -1.63 -19.17 -29.15
C TYR A 458 -3.15 -19.04 -28.94
N THR A 459 -3.69 -17.84 -28.74
CA THR A 459 -5.15 -17.63 -28.71
C THR A 459 -5.80 -18.01 -30.05
N GLN A 460 -5.22 -17.56 -31.17
CA GLN A 460 -5.72 -17.88 -32.52
C GLN A 460 -5.34 -19.30 -32.96
N GLU A 461 -4.11 -19.72 -32.68
CA GLU A 461 -3.56 -21.00 -33.14
C GLU A 461 -4.10 -22.20 -32.35
N ARG A 462 -4.47 -22.01 -31.08
CA ARG A 462 -4.76 -23.12 -30.16
C ARG A 462 -5.97 -22.88 -29.24
N PHE A 463 -5.96 -21.84 -28.42
CA PHE A 463 -6.91 -21.73 -27.30
C PHE A 463 -8.37 -21.63 -27.77
N ILE A 464 -8.62 -21.02 -28.93
CA ILE A 464 -9.94 -20.96 -29.58
C ILE A 464 -10.60 -22.33 -29.84
N ASN A 465 -9.80 -23.40 -29.87
CA ASN A 465 -10.28 -24.78 -30.04
C ASN A 465 -10.26 -25.59 -28.72
N GLU A 466 -9.84 -25.00 -27.60
CA GLU A 466 -9.58 -25.73 -26.35
C GLU A 466 -10.25 -25.15 -25.08
N VAL A 467 -10.65 -23.86 -25.05
CA VAL A 467 -11.25 -23.18 -23.87
C VAL A 467 -12.24 -22.09 -24.30
N ASN A 468 -13.08 -21.60 -23.37
CA ASN A 468 -14.00 -20.47 -23.60
C ASN A 468 -13.44 -19.14 -23.04
N TYR A 469 -12.80 -19.21 -21.88
CA TYR A 469 -12.21 -18.08 -21.17
C TYR A 469 -10.72 -18.31 -20.94
N LEU A 470 -9.94 -17.24 -20.90
CA LEU A 470 -8.51 -17.26 -20.58
C LEU A 470 -8.22 -16.35 -19.39
N VAL A 471 -7.50 -16.90 -18.42
CA VAL A 471 -6.94 -16.19 -17.26
C VAL A 471 -5.43 -16.10 -17.46
N CYS A 472 -4.85 -14.93 -17.28
CA CYS A 472 -3.45 -14.64 -17.53
C CYS A 472 -2.81 -14.11 -16.25
N VAL A 473 -1.87 -14.87 -15.69
CA VAL A 473 -1.24 -14.57 -14.40
C VAL A 473 0.28 -14.74 -14.41
N ASP A 474 0.93 -14.18 -13.39
CA ASP A 474 2.34 -14.43 -13.07
C ASP A 474 2.52 -15.77 -12.30
N VAL A 475 3.73 -16.34 -12.34
CA VAL A 475 4.00 -17.69 -11.79
C VAL A 475 4.52 -17.67 -10.35
N ASP A 476 5.14 -16.57 -9.92
CA ASP A 476 5.73 -16.31 -8.60
C ASP A 476 4.66 -16.01 -7.54
N MET A 477 3.59 -16.79 -7.59
CA MET A 477 2.32 -16.58 -6.90
C MET A 477 1.74 -17.92 -6.43
N GLU A 478 1.09 -17.97 -5.28
CA GLU A 478 0.29 -19.11 -4.83
C GLU A 478 -1.19 -18.77 -4.68
N PHE A 479 -2.06 -19.76 -4.93
CA PHE A 479 -3.45 -19.67 -4.51
C PHE A 479 -3.57 -20.07 -3.03
N SER A 480 -4.20 -19.22 -2.22
CA SER A 480 -4.34 -19.40 -0.77
C SER A 480 -5.79 -19.37 -0.28
N ASP A 481 -6.73 -18.98 -1.15
CA ASP A 481 -8.17 -18.93 -0.90
C ASP A 481 -8.91 -18.98 -2.26
N ASP A 482 -10.23 -19.19 -2.25
CA ASP A 482 -11.04 -19.53 -3.45
C ASP A 482 -10.95 -18.47 -4.57
N VAL A 483 -10.73 -18.91 -5.82
CA VAL A 483 -10.81 -18.11 -7.05
C VAL A 483 -11.69 -18.85 -8.06
N GLY A 484 -12.99 -18.54 -8.07
CA GLY A 484 -13.98 -19.24 -8.90
C GLY A 484 -14.44 -18.46 -10.13
N VAL A 485 -15.60 -18.85 -10.66
CA VAL A 485 -16.21 -18.26 -11.86
C VAL A 485 -16.71 -16.83 -11.68
N GLU A 486 -16.70 -16.28 -10.46
CA GLU A 486 -17.02 -14.88 -10.18
C GLU A 486 -16.13 -13.88 -10.94
N ILE A 487 -14.90 -14.29 -11.28
CA ILE A 487 -13.97 -13.45 -12.04
C ILE A 487 -14.32 -13.39 -13.54
N LEU A 488 -15.05 -14.38 -14.06
CA LEU A 488 -15.24 -14.55 -15.51
C LEU A 488 -16.23 -13.53 -16.08
N SER A 489 -15.81 -12.88 -17.17
CA SER A 489 -16.60 -11.99 -18.01
C SER A 489 -15.90 -11.81 -19.36
N ASP A 490 -16.43 -10.95 -20.24
CA ASP A 490 -15.82 -10.68 -21.55
C ASP A 490 -14.39 -10.16 -21.41
N LEU A 491 -14.17 -9.21 -20.50
CA LEU A 491 -12.85 -8.64 -20.21
C LEU A 491 -12.76 -8.23 -18.73
N PHE A 492 -11.70 -8.61 -18.04
CA PHE A 492 -11.45 -8.20 -16.66
C PHE A 492 -9.97 -7.85 -16.39
N GLY A 493 -9.77 -6.95 -15.43
CA GLY A 493 -8.46 -6.58 -14.89
C GLY A 493 -8.50 -6.46 -13.37
N THR A 494 -7.38 -6.75 -12.70
CA THR A 494 -7.29 -6.73 -11.23
C THR A 494 -6.72 -5.41 -10.74
N MET A 495 -7.36 -4.74 -9.78
CA MET A 495 -6.78 -3.56 -9.13
C MET A 495 -5.47 -3.93 -8.45
N HIS A 496 -4.38 -3.24 -8.80
CA HIS A 496 -3.09 -3.54 -8.22
C HIS A 496 -3.12 -3.22 -6.71
N PRO A 497 -2.73 -4.16 -5.81
CA PRO A 497 -2.66 -3.96 -4.36
C PRO A 497 -1.84 -2.73 -3.91
N SER A 498 -0.99 -2.21 -4.79
CA SER A 498 -0.23 -0.96 -4.61
C SER A 498 -1.06 0.32 -4.65
N PHE A 499 -2.20 0.33 -5.34
CA PHE A 499 -2.83 1.55 -5.84
C PHE A 499 -4.35 1.63 -5.67
N TYR A 500 -5.01 0.59 -5.13
CA TYR A 500 -6.48 0.56 -4.99
C TYR A 500 -7.07 1.68 -4.10
N GLU A 501 -6.28 2.26 -3.18
CA GLU A 501 -6.66 3.44 -2.38
C GLU A 501 -6.05 4.77 -2.90
N ALA A 502 -5.23 4.71 -3.95
CA ALA A 502 -4.48 5.86 -4.47
C ALA A 502 -5.32 6.69 -5.47
N SER A 503 -5.09 8.01 -5.53
CA SER A 503 -5.69 8.85 -6.58
C SER A 503 -4.90 8.73 -7.89
N ARG A 504 -5.55 9.00 -9.04
CA ARG A 504 -4.99 8.80 -10.40
C ARG A 504 -3.65 9.48 -10.70
N GLN A 505 -3.31 10.54 -9.97
CA GLN A 505 -2.04 11.25 -10.08
C GLN A 505 -0.87 10.44 -9.49
N HIS A 506 -1.16 9.56 -8.52
CA HIS A 506 -0.19 8.64 -7.92
C HIS A 506 -0.08 7.31 -8.68
N PHE A 507 -1.03 7.00 -9.58
CA PHE A 507 -0.94 5.84 -10.46
C PHE A 507 0.29 5.94 -11.36
N THR A 508 1.12 4.89 -11.37
CA THR A 508 2.38 4.86 -12.12
C THR A 508 2.19 4.47 -13.58
N TYR A 509 1.23 5.10 -14.26
CA TYR A 509 1.12 4.97 -15.71
C TYR A 509 2.38 5.48 -16.42
N GLU A 510 2.48 5.19 -17.71
CA GLU A 510 3.43 5.89 -18.57
C GLU A 510 3.00 7.35 -18.74
N ARG A 511 3.94 8.28 -18.58
CA ARG A 511 3.69 9.74 -18.60
C ARG A 511 4.47 10.47 -19.70
N ARG A 512 5.26 9.76 -20.52
CA ARG A 512 5.94 10.27 -21.72
C ARG A 512 4.98 10.27 -22.92
N PRO A 513 4.55 11.43 -23.47
CA PRO A 513 3.61 11.49 -24.60
C PRO A 513 4.11 10.83 -25.90
N GLU A 514 5.40 10.52 -25.98
CA GLU A 514 6.02 9.81 -27.10
C GLU A 514 5.73 8.31 -27.10
N SER A 515 5.31 7.73 -25.97
CA SER A 515 4.96 6.31 -25.83
C SER A 515 3.49 6.05 -26.16
N GLU A 516 3.20 4.94 -26.85
CA GLU A 516 1.82 4.48 -27.06
C GLU A 516 1.08 4.21 -25.73
N ALA A 517 1.80 3.89 -24.64
CA ALA A 517 1.22 3.66 -23.31
C ALA A 517 0.83 4.94 -22.55
N TYR A 518 1.09 6.14 -23.09
CA TYR A 518 0.91 7.43 -22.39
C TYR A 518 -0.49 7.67 -21.84
N ILE A 519 -0.59 8.04 -20.55
CA ILE A 519 -1.84 8.52 -19.93
C ILE A 519 -1.59 9.89 -19.24
N PRO A 520 -2.37 10.95 -19.56
CA PRO A 520 -2.34 12.24 -18.85
C PRO A 520 -2.65 12.15 -17.34
N ASP A 521 -2.17 13.13 -16.55
CA ASP A 521 -2.29 13.11 -15.07
C ASP A 521 -3.73 13.29 -14.55
N ASP A 522 -4.65 13.77 -15.40
CA ASP A 522 -6.09 13.91 -15.15
C ASP A 522 -6.93 12.74 -15.70
N GLU A 523 -6.37 11.89 -16.58
CA GLU A 523 -6.96 10.63 -17.06
C GLU A 523 -6.64 9.44 -16.12
N GLY A 524 -7.45 8.36 -16.21
CA GLY A 524 -7.25 7.10 -15.47
C GLY A 524 -8.34 6.75 -14.46
N ASP A 525 -8.95 5.57 -14.60
CA ASP A 525 -9.99 5.08 -13.69
C ASP A 525 -9.37 4.37 -12.47
N PHE A 526 -8.59 3.31 -12.74
CA PHE A 526 -7.90 2.48 -11.76
C PHE A 526 -6.51 2.12 -12.30
N TYR A 527 -5.58 1.74 -11.41
CA TYR A 527 -4.34 1.10 -11.82
C TYR A 527 -4.49 -0.42 -11.73
N TYR A 528 -4.53 -1.06 -12.90
CA TYR A 528 -4.65 -2.50 -13.05
C TYR A 528 -3.27 -3.15 -13.02
N ALA A 529 -3.16 -4.36 -12.48
CA ALA A 529 -1.92 -5.12 -12.46
C ALA A 529 -1.75 -5.99 -13.71
N GLY A 530 -0.51 -6.12 -14.19
CA GLY A 530 -0.16 -7.04 -15.29
C GLY A 530 -0.21 -8.52 -14.90
N GLY A 531 0.00 -8.81 -13.61
CA GLY A 531 0.05 -10.17 -13.08
C GLY A 531 -1.29 -10.88 -12.86
N PHE A 532 -2.42 -10.23 -13.16
CA PHE A 532 -3.74 -10.90 -13.18
C PHE A 532 -4.76 -10.13 -14.04
N PHE A 533 -4.97 -10.61 -15.27
CA PHE A 533 -6.04 -10.16 -16.18
C PHE A 533 -6.67 -11.36 -16.93
N GLY A 534 -7.74 -11.13 -17.69
CA GLY A 534 -8.34 -12.20 -18.50
C GLY A 534 -9.66 -11.79 -19.14
N GLY A 535 -10.37 -12.78 -19.67
CA GLY A 535 -11.63 -12.55 -20.38
C GLY A 535 -12.04 -13.72 -21.28
N THR A 536 -12.95 -13.46 -22.22
CA THR A 536 -13.17 -14.33 -23.38
C THR A 536 -11.95 -14.26 -24.31
N LEU A 537 -11.77 -15.29 -25.14
CA LEU A 537 -10.63 -15.35 -26.06
C LEU A 537 -10.60 -14.21 -27.08
N GLU A 538 -11.75 -13.66 -27.46
CA GLU A 538 -11.80 -12.52 -28.38
C GLU A 538 -11.23 -11.24 -27.74
N GLU A 539 -11.65 -10.90 -26.52
CA GLU A 539 -11.16 -9.71 -25.82
C GLU A 539 -9.71 -9.87 -25.34
N VAL A 540 -9.32 -11.05 -24.88
CA VAL A 540 -7.92 -11.32 -24.53
C VAL A 540 -7.02 -11.26 -25.78
N TYR A 541 -7.49 -11.70 -26.95
CA TYR A 541 -6.79 -11.45 -28.21
C TYR A 541 -6.71 -9.95 -28.54
N LYS A 542 -7.81 -9.18 -28.43
CA LYS A 542 -7.81 -7.73 -28.69
C LYS A 542 -6.82 -6.99 -27.78
N LEU A 543 -6.84 -7.27 -26.47
CA LEU A 543 -5.92 -6.70 -25.48
C LEU A 543 -4.47 -7.04 -25.82
N THR A 544 -4.15 -8.33 -25.93
CA THR A 544 -2.76 -8.79 -26.14
C THR A 544 -2.20 -8.33 -27.49
N ASN A 545 -3.03 -8.29 -28.54
CA ASN A 545 -2.67 -7.72 -29.84
C ASN A 545 -2.43 -6.21 -29.76
N TYR A 546 -3.30 -5.44 -29.08
CA TYR A 546 -3.06 -4.01 -28.86
C TYR A 546 -1.75 -3.77 -28.11
N CYS A 547 -1.56 -4.42 -26.96
CA CYS A 547 -0.38 -4.26 -26.14
C CYS A 547 0.90 -4.61 -26.91
N HIS A 548 0.92 -5.73 -27.65
CA HIS A 548 2.05 -6.09 -28.50
C HIS A 548 2.31 -5.06 -29.61
N ASN A 549 1.29 -4.61 -30.34
CA ASN A 549 1.50 -3.65 -31.44
C ASN A 549 1.98 -2.29 -30.93
N ALA A 550 1.52 -1.87 -29.75
CA ALA A 550 1.99 -0.70 -29.03
C ALA A 550 3.46 -0.85 -28.57
N MET A 551 3.85 -2.01 -28.02
CA MET A 551 5.25 -2.33 -27.70
C MET A 551 6.15 -2.30 -28.94
N ILE A 552 5.73 -2.89 -30.06
CA ILE A 552 6.52 -2.91 -31.30
C ILE A 552 6.69 -1.47 -31.85
N THR A 553 5.65 -0.64 -31.76
CA THR A 553 5.69 0.77 -32.16
C THR A 553 6.66 1.56 -31.29
N ASP A 554 6.61 1.40 -29.96
CA ASP A 554 7.53 2.06 -29.05
C ASP A 554 8.97 1.55 -29.17
N MET A 555 9.17 0.24 -29.32
CA MET A 555 10.48 -0.34 -29.62
C MET A 555 11.07 0.25 -30.91
N GLY A 556 10.23 0.49 -31.93
CA GLY A 556 10.61 1.21 -33.16
C GLY A 556 11.01 2.68 -32.96
N LYS A 557 10.55 3.32 -31.87
CA LYS A 557 10.99 4.66 -31.40
C LYS A 557 12.18 4.59 -30.43
N ASN A 558 12.68 3.39 -30.10
CA ASN A 558 13.60 3.14 -28.98
C ASN A 558 13.04 3.63 -27.62
N ILE A 559 11.75 3.33 -27.39
CA ILE A 559 11.01 3.57 -26.15
C ILE A 559 10.61 2.21 -25.55
N GLU A 560 10.70 2.10 -24.23
CA GLU A 560 10.21 0.98 -23.43
C GLU A 560 9.36 1.59 -22.31
N ALA A 561 8.08 1.19 -22.19
CA ALA A 561 7.15 1.81 -21.25
C ALA A 561 7.50 1.47 -19.79
N ARG A 562 7.17 2.40 -18.87
CA ARG A 562 7.62 2.44 -17.47
C ARG A 562 7.53 1.13 -16.71
N TRP A 563 6.45 0.38 -16.91
CA TRP A 563 6.21 -0.95 -16.33
C TRP A 563 5.83 -1.96 -17.42
N HIS A 564 6.48 -1.88 -18.59
CA HIS A 564 6.38 -2.87 -19.66
C HIS A 564 4.92 -3.16 -20.05
N ASP A 565 4.52 -4.44 -20.08
CA ASP A 565 3.15 -4.91 -20.37
C ASP A 565 2.08 -4.27 -19.49
N GLU A 566 2.32 -4.08 -18.19
CA GLU A 566 1.36 -3.43 -17.28
C GLU A 566 1.03 -2.00 -17.72
N SER A 567 1.97 -1.26 -18.30
CA SER A 567 1.71 0.09 -18.82
C SER A 567 0.77 0.07 -20.05
N TYR A 568 0.96 -0.89 -20.97
CA TYR A 568 0.09 -1.04 -22.13
C TYR A 568 -1.28 -1.63 -21.77
N ILE A 569 -1.37 -2.50 -20.77
CA ILE A 569 -2.64 -3.00 -20.20
C ILE A 569 -3.46 -1.83 -19.64
N ASN A 570 -2.84 -0.98 -18.83
CA ASN A 570 -3.51 0.19 -18.26
C ASN A 570 -3.98 1.18 -19.33
N LYS A 571 -3.17 1.43 -20.36
CA LYS A 571 -3.58 2.22 -21.55
C LYS A 571 -4.74 1.57 -22.29
N TYR A 572 -4.74 0.25 -22.45
CA TYR A 572 -5.83 -0.46 -23.10
C TYR A 572 -7.14 -0.32 -22.32
N PHE A 573 -7.14 -0.65 -21.03
CA PHE A 573 -8.32 -0.58 -20.15
C PHE A 573 -8.91 0.83 -19.99
N LEU A 574 -8.11 1.88 -20.18
CA LEU A 574 -8.59 3.26 -20.14
C LEU A 574 -9.61 3.58 -21.25
N TYR A 575 -9.44 3.03 -22.45
CA TYR A 575 -10.36 3.25 -23.60
C TYR A 575 -11.22 2.02 -23.94
N HIS A 576 -10.84 0.84 -23.45
CA HIS A 576 -11.55 -0.43 -23.56
C HIS A 576 -11.90 -0.89 -22.14
N LYS A 577 -12.88 -0.19 -21.53
CA LYS A 577 -13.23 -0.36 -20.12
C LYS A 577 -13.53 -1.85 -19.80
N PRO A 578 -12.89 -2.46 -18.80
CA PRO A 578 -13.14 -3.86 -18.47
C PRO A 578 -14.56 -4.05 -17.91
N THR A 579 -15.18 -5.17 -18.28
CA THR A 579 -16.54 -5.57 -17.89
C THR A 579 -16.66 -6.07 -16.45
N LYS A 580 -15.55 -6.49 -15.83
CA LYS A 580 -15.41 -6.71 -14.38
C LYS A 580 -14.07 -6.15 -13.90
N ILE A 581 -14.01 -5.74 -12.63
CA ILE A 581 -12.75 -5.42 -11.96
C ILE A 581 -12.57 -6.37 -10.79
N LEU A 582 -11.41 -7.00 -10.66
CA LEU A 582 -11.11 -7.81 -9.48
C LEU A 582 -10.49 -6.92 -8.40
N SER A 583 -10.92 -7.10 -7.15
CA SER A 583 -10.31 -6.43 -5.99
C SER A 583 -8.92 -6.99 -5.65
N PRO A 584 -8.13 -6.33 -4.78
CA PRO A 584 -6.84 -6.85 -4.34
C PRO A 584 -6.92 -8.15 -3.54
N GLU A 585 -8.12 -8.67 -3.21
CA GLU A 585 -8.25 -10.04 -2.72
C GLU A 585 -7.74 -11.07 -3.75
N TYR A 586 -7.85 -10.75 -5.06
CA TYR A 586 -7.43 -11.59 -6.18
C TYR A 586 -5.98 -11.36 -6.62
N LEU A 587 -5.29 -10.37 -6.07
CA LEU A 587 -3.86 -10.19 -6.25
C LEU A 587 -3.31 -9.46 -5.02
N TRP A 588 -2.66 -10.19 -4.12
CA TRP A 588 -2.10 -9.61 -2.90
C TRP A 588 -0.61 -9.93 -2.75
N ASP A 589 0.04 -9.16 -1.89
CA ASP A 589 1.43 -9.36 -1.48
C ASP A 589 1.50 -9.16 0.03
N ASN A 590 1.92 -10.19 0.75
CA ASN A 590 1.96 -10.19 2.22
C ASN A 590 2.93 -9.13 2.78
N ARG A 591 3.87 -8.61 1.97
CA ARG A 591 4.74 -7.49 2.32
C ARG A 591 3.99 -6.17 2.54
N PHE A 592 2.71 -6.08 2.15
CA PHE A 592 1.84 -4.94 2.44
C PHE A 592 0.98 -5.14 3.72
N GLY A 593 1.20 -6.23 4.47
CA GLY A 593 0.36 -6.63 5.60
C GLY A 593 -1.00 -7.18 5.16
N VAL A 594 -2.00 -7.10 6.03
CA VAL A 594 -3.40 -7.49 5.71
C VAL A 594 -4.35 -6.40 6.20
N PRO A 595 -4.69 -5.40 5.36
CA PRO A 595 -5.67 -4.36 5.70
C PRO A 595 -7.08 -4.95 5.88
N GLY A 596 -7.81 -4.50 6.91
CA GLY A 596 -9.13 -5.05 7.26
C GLY A 596 -10.26 -4.84 6.23
N ILE A 597 -9.97 -4.15 5.12
CA ILE A 597 -10.86 -4.01 3.95
C ILE A 597 -10.90 -5.29 3.10
N LEU A 598 -9.80 -6.06 3.09
CA LEU A 598 -9.73 -7.40 2.52
C LEU A 598 -10.39 -8.38 3.50
N LYS A 599 -11.31 -9.23 3.04
CA LYS A 599 -11.87 -10.31 3.88
C LYS A 599 -11.27 -11.67 3.52
N ARG A 600 -10.71 -11.81 2.31
CA ARG A 600 -9.92 -12.95 1.84
C ARG A 600 -8.62 -12.49 1.15
N ARG A 601 -7.64 -13.38 1.05
CA ARG A 601 -6.45 -13.22 0.19
C ARG A 601 -6.35 -14.51 -0.63
N ARG A 602 -6.57 -14.43 -1.94
CA ARG A 602 -6.90 -15.59 -2.78
C ARG A 602 -5.74 -16.03 -3.65
N PHE A 603 -4.99 -15.06 -4.16
CA PHE A 603 -3.80 -15.28 -4.98
C PHE A 603 -2.73 -14.29 -4.52
N VAL A 604 -1.59 -14.82 -4.05
CA VAL A 604 -0.64 -14.11 -3.18
C VAL A 604 0.79 -14.32 -3.64
N ALA A 605 1.58 -13.24 -3.69
CA ALA A 605 2.98 -13.29 -4.10
C ALA A 605 3.82 -14.23 -3.21
N LEU A 606 4.52 -15.16 -3.84
CA LEU A 606 5.57 -15.94 -3.22
C LEU A 606 6.78 -15.02 -2.99
N THR A 607 7.45 -15.19 -1.85
CA THR A 607 8.54 -14.28 -1.49
C THR A 607 9.87 -14.80 -2.05
N HIS A 608 10.84 -13.94 -2.29
CA HIS A 608 12.19 -14.40 -2.64
C HIS A 608 12.88 -15.18 -1.49
N ILE A 609 12.29 -15.24 -0.29
CA ILE A 609 12.71 -16.15 0.78
C ILE A 609 12.49 -17.61 0.34
N ASP A 610 11.46 -17.89 -0.44
CA ASP A 610 11.19 -19.21 -1.05
C ASP A 610 12.24 -19.61 -2.12
N MET A 611 13.20 -18.73 -2.46
CA MET A 611 14.39 -19.08 -3.27
C MET A 611 15.63 -19.39 -2.42
N ALA A 612 15.62 -19.10 -1.11
CA ALA A 612 16.80 -19.20 -0.25
C ALA A 612 17.30 -20.64 -0.08
N ASP A 613 16.39 -21.62 -0.07
CA ASP A 613 16.66 -23.06 0.06
C ASP A 613 17.56 -23.64 -1.05
N THR A 614 17.83 -22.91 -2.14
CA THR A 614 18.60 -23.45 -3.29
C THR A 614 19.98 -22.83 -3.49
N TYR A 615 20.14 -21.50 -3.37
CA TYR A 615 21.42 -20.82 -3.62
C TYR A 615 21.57 -19.51 -2.82
N GLY A 616 22.27 -19.56 -1.69
CA GLY A 616 22.55 -18.36 -0.89
C GLY A 616 23.65 -17.48 -1.48
N LEU A 617 23.41 -16.16 -1.56
CA LEU A 617 24.33 -15.01 -1.49
C LEU A 617 23.51 -13.69 -1.66
N PHE A 618 23.91 -12.63 -0.92
CA PHE A 618 23.52 -11.20 -0.96
C PHE A 618 22.90 -10.63 -2.27
N GLU A 619 22.00 -9.62 -2.33
CA GLU A 619 21.48 -8.56 -1.42
C GLU A 619 19.92 -8.45 -1.59
N VAL A 620 19.05 -7.99 -0.67
CA VAL A 620 18.98 -6.77 0.18
C VAL A 620 18.79 -5.46 -0.63
N CYS A 621 17.70 -4.66 -0.51
CA CYS A 621 16.35 -4.84 0.03
C CYS A 621 15.41 -3.74 -0.57
N ALA A 622 14.11 -3.99 -0.75
CA ALA A 622 13.14 -3.00 -1.28
C ALA A 622 11.68 -3.21 -0.74
N ALA A 623 11.48 -3.16 0.58
CA ALA A 623 10.15 -3.22 1.19
C ALA A 623 9.47 -1.84 1.28
N ARG A 624 8.14 -1.80 1.20
CA ARG A 624 7.36 -0.55 1.34
C ARG A 624 7.27 -0.09 2.79
N TYR A 625 7.42 1.21 2.99
CA TYR A 625 7.27 1.85 4.29
C TYR A 625 5.79 2.16 4.52
N PRO A 626 5.11 1.51 5.50
CA PRO A 626 3.76 1.92 5.89
C PRO A 626 3.76 3.30 6.57
N SER A 627 2.56 3.82 6.86
CA SER A 627 2.40 5.06 7.62
C SER A 627 3.15 5.01 8.96
N LYS A 628 3.77 6.14 9.31
CA LYS A 628 4.86 6.20 10.31
C LYS A 628 4.47 5.54 11.65
N PRO A 629 5.30 4.66 12.23
CA PRO A 629 5.11 4.18 13.61
C PRO A 629 5.10 5.38 14.56
N ARG A 630 3.94 5.64 15.19
CA ARG A 630 3.74 6.72 16.17
C ARG A 630 3.02 6.17 17.39
N ARG A 631 3.79 5.81 18.41
CA ARG A 631 3.29 5.75 19.78
C ARG A 631 3.26 7.18 20.34
N MET A 632 2.06 7.70 20.54
CA MET A 632 1.81 9.03 21.15
C MET A 632 1.44 8.92 22.64
N ASP A 633 1.40 7.68 23.14
CA ASP A 633 0.91 7.22 24.44
C ASP A 633 2.03 6.82 25.41
N VAL A 634 3.29 6.87 24.97
CA VAL A 634 4.50 6.54 25.75
C VAL A 634 5.64 7.50 25.39
N LEU A 635 6.62 7.59 26.28
CA LEU A 635 7.94 8.12 25.94
C LEU A 635 8.65 7.15 25.00
N VAL A 636 9.01 7.62 23.80
CA VAL A 636 9.71 6.85 22.76
C VAL A 636 11.22 7.13 22.69
N MET A 637 11.69 8.12 23.45
CA MET A 637 13.07 8.60 23.43
C MET A 637 13.41 9.29 24.75
N THR A 638 14.61 9.10 25.26
CA THR A 638 15.11 9.73 26.48
C THR A 638 15.66 11.15 26.23
N PRO A 639 15.84 11.99 27.27
CA PRO A 639 16.48 13.31 27.13
C PRO A 639 17.95 13.28 26.68
N TRP A 640 18.60 12.11 26.65
CA TRP A 640 19.94 11.89 26.09
C TRP A 640 19.90 11.12 24.75
N PHE A 641 18.76 11.14 24.07
CA PHE A 641 18.50 10.54 22.75
C PHE A 641 18.53 9.02 22.62
N ALA A 642 18.74 8.25 23.70
CA ALA A 642 18.53 6.80 23.62
C ALA A 642 17.05 6.49 23.28
N PRO A 643 16.76 5.71 22.21
CA PRO A 643 15.41 5.29 21.88
C PRO A 643 14.86 4.34 22.94
N ILE A 644 13.54 4.41 23.18
CA ILE A 644 12.82 3.45 24.01
C ILE A 644 12.07 2.48 23.10
N VAL A 645 12.45 1.20 23.16
CA VAL A 645 11.94 0.15 22.28
C VAL A 645 10.57 -0.31 22.77
N TRP A 646 9.54 0.04 22.00
CA TRP A 646 8.17 -0.44 22.15
C TRP A 646 7.72 -1.03 20.82
N ASN A 647 6.85 -2.04 20.87
CA ASN A 647 6.15 -2.50 19.69
C ASN A 647 5.43 -1.31 19.01
N SER A 648 5.64 -1.20 17.70
CA SER A 648 5.22 -0.08 16.85
C SER A 648 5.95 1.27 17.09
N THR A 649 7.20 1.28 17.56
CA THR A 649 8.12 2.44 17.38
C THR A 649 9.18 2.23 16.29
N TYR A 650 9.36 1.00 15.81
CA TYR A 650 10.34 0.61 14.78
C TYR A 650 9.69 -0.19 13.65
N ASN A 651 10.39 -0.33 12.53
CA ASN A 651 10.17 -1.37 11.54
C ASN A 651 11.34 -2.36 11.61
N ILE A 652 11.04 -3.65 11.76
CA ILE A 652 12.05 -4.69 11.97
C ILE A 652 12.79 -5.04 10.67
N ASP A 653 12.18 -4.91 9.50
CA ASP A 653 12.79 -5.24 8.20
C ASP A 653 14.00 -4.35 7.89
N ILE A 654 13.90 -3.04 8.20
CA ILE A 654 15.00 -2.08 8.04
C ILE A 654 16.15 -2.43 8.99
N LEU A 655 15.83 -2.76 10.26
CA LEU A 655 16.85 -3.09 11.26
C LEU A 655 17.52 -4.43 10.93
N ASN A 656 16.76 -5.45 10.55
CA ASN A 656 17.29 -6.72 10.05
C ASN A 656 18.23 -6.48 8.86
N ALA A 657 17.82 -5.69 7.86
CA ALA A 657 18.68 -5.37 6.72
C ALA A 657 20.00 -4.68 7.15
N GLN A 658 19.95 -3.72 8.07
CA GLN A 658 21.14 -3.05 8.62
C GLN A 658 22.07 -4.03 9.35
N PHE A 659 21.53 -4.88 10.23
CA PHE A 659 22.36 -5.80 11.03
C PHE A 659 22.84 -7.02 10.23
N HIS A 660 22.10 -7.49 9.23
CA HIS A 660 22.60 -8.48 8.26
C HIS A 660 23.73 -7.91 7.39
N GLN A 661 23.63 -6.65 6.94
CA GLN A 661 24.72 -5.99 6.21
C GLN A 661 25.99 -5.83 7.06
N ARG A 662 25.83 -5.65 8.38
CA ARG A 662 26.94 -5.64 9.36
C ARG A 662 27.49 -7.05 9.68
N GLY A 663 26.79 -8.12 9.31
CA GLY A 663 27.23 -9.51 9.50
C GLY A 663 27.37 -9.96 10.97
N VAL A 664 26.50 -9.45 11.86
CA VAL A 664 26.69 -9.58 13.31
C VAL A 664 26.33 -10.95 13.89
N ASP A 665 27.14 -11.39 14.85
CA ASP A 665 26.91 -12.60 15.66
C ASP A 665 26.55 -12.22 17.10
N ILE A 666 25.52 -12.86 17.67
CA ILE A 666 24.95 -12.49 18.97
C ILE A 666 25.19 -13.58 20.03
N GLY A 667 25.57 -13.18 21.24
CA GLY A 667 25.62 -14.04 22.41
C GLY A 667 24.43 -13.82 23.34
N ILE A 668 23.92 -14.87 23.96
CA ILE A 668 22.97 -14.77 25.07
C ILE A 668 23.44 -15.62 26.26
N THR A 669 23.50 -15.02 27.44
CA THR A 669 23.99 -15.66 28.68
C THR A 669 22.85 -15.95 29.65
N VAL A 670 22.87 -17.13 30.27
CA VAL A 670 21.95 -17.56 31.32
C VAL A 670 22.65 -18.39 32.40
N PHE A 671 22.15 -18.31 33.64
CA PHE A 671 22.73 -18.97 34.82
C PHE A 671 21.77 -20.00 35.39
N ALA A 672 22.06 -21.29 35.18
CA ALA A 672 21.21 -22.42 35.50
C ALA A 672 21.83 -23.31 36.58
N ILE A 673 21.91 -22.78 37.80
CA ILE A 673 22.58 -23.41 38.95
C ILE A 673 21.59 -24.17 39.84
N LYS A 674 21.98 -25.32 40.39
CA LYS A 674 21.24 -26.19 41.32
C LYS A 674 19.85 -26.60 40.83
N LYS A 675 18.82 -25.80 41.17
CA LYS A 675 17.41 -26.04 40.85
C LYS A 675 16.98 -25.40 39.52
N TYR A 676 17.68 -24.35 39.06
CA TYR A 676 17.30 -23.57 37.89
C TYR A 676 17.56 -24.29 36.56
N ILE A 677 18.28 -25.41 36.59
CA ILE A 677 18.49 -26.32 35.44
C ILE A 677 17.17 -26.75 34.75
N VAL A 678 16.06 -26.81 35.49
CA VAL A 678 14.75 -27.25 34.96
C VAL A 678 14.18 -26.32 33.88
N PHE A 679 14.59 -25.05 33.85
CA PHE A 679 14.06 -24.07 32.90
C PHE A 679 14.80 -24.07 31.56
N ILE A 680 16.04 -24.58 31.51
CA ILE A 680 16.93 -24.47 30.34
C ILE A 680 16.32 -25.01 29.05
N LYS A 681 15.59 -26.14 29.12
CA LYS A 681 14.95 -26.73 27.93
C LYS A 681 13.98 -25.75 27.28
N MET A 682 13.03 -25.26 28.06
CA MET A 682 11.98 -24.34 27.66
C MET A 682 12.54 -22.96 27.27
N PHE A 683 13.58 -22.49 27.97
CA PHE A 683 14.29 -21.26 27.60
C PHE A 683 14.86 -21.35 26.17
N VAL A 684 15.62 -22.41 25.86
CA VAL A 684 16.18 -22.60 24.50
C VAL A 684 15.09 -22.87 23.46
N GLU A 685 14.12 -23.74 23.77
CA GLU A 685 13.01 -24.06 22.86
C GLU A 685 12.07 -22.88 22.56
N THR A 686 12.08 -21.82 23.36
CA THR A 686 11.36 -20.57 23.07
C THR A 686 12.26 -19.52 22.43
N ALA A 687 13.53 -19.43 22.83
CA ALA A 687 14.51 -18.57 22.19
C ALA A 687 14.75 -18.93 20.71
N GLU A 688 14.77 -20.21 20.35
CA GLU A 688 14.86 -20.66 18.94
C GLU A 688 13.67 -20.24 18.07
N LYS A 689 12.52 -19.91 18.67
CA LYS A 689 11.30 -19.49 17.95
C LYS A 689 11.18 -17.97 17.82
N PHE A 690 11.75 -17.21 18.76
CA PHE A 690 11.47 -15.78 18.92
C PHE A 690 12.72 -14.89 19.05
N PHE A 691 13.81 -15.39 19.64
CA PHE A 691 15.01 -14.58 19.87
C PHE A 691 15.95 -14.63 18.65
N MET A 692 16.27 -13.46 18.08
CA MET A 692 17.25 -13.27 17.01
C MET A 692 17.08 -14.23 15.81
N VAL A 693 15.82 -14.50 15.42
CA VAL A 693 15.50 -15.41 14.30
C VAL A 693 16.16 -14.89 13.02
N GLY A 694 16.86 -15.78 12.30
CA GLY A 694 17.66 -15.45 11.11
C GLY A 694 19.09 -14.96 11.38
N PHE A 695 19.52 -14.81 12.63
CA PHE A 695 20.89 -14.45 13.01
C PHE A 695 21.62 -15.60 13.72
N LYS A 696 22.97 -15.56 13.71
CA LYS A 696 23.79 -16.51 14.47
C LYS A 696 23.68 -16.20 15.97
N VAL A 697 23.48 -17.25 16.78
CA VAL A 697 23.30 -17.14 18.23
C VAL A 697 24.14 -18.16 18.99
N ASN A 698 24.99 -17.67 19.90
CA ASN A 698 25.69 -18.48 20.88
C ASN A 698 24.95 -18.43 22.22
N TYR A 699 24.39 -19.57 22.67
CA TYR A 699 23.82 -19.70 24.00
C TYR A 699 24.90 -20.10 25.01
N TYR A 700 25.27 -19.19 25.89
CA TYR A 700 26.23 -19.42 26.96
C TYR A 700 25.50 -19.81 28.25
N ILE A 701 25.46 -21.12 28.54
CA ILE A 701 24.77 -21.69 29.70
C ILE A 701 25.78 -21.93 30.82
N PHE A 702 25.76 -21.08 31.85
CA PHE A 702 26.53 -21.27 33.07
C PHE A 702 25.81 -22.24 34.01
N THR A 703 26.42 -23.36 34.38
CA THR A 703 25.78 -24.37 35.25
C THR A 703 26.77 -25.20 36.08
N ASP A 704 26.28 -25.71 37.21
CA ASP A 704 26.91 -26.73 38.04
C ASP A 704 26.51 -28.18 37.65
N ARG A 705 25.70 -28.33 36.59
CA ARG A 705 25.06 -29.60 36.17
C ARG A 705 25.15 -29.82 34.65
N ALA A 706 26.36 -29.79 34.11
CA ALA A 706 26.62 -29.90 32.66
C ALA A 706 25.99 -31.15 32.01
N ASP A 707 26.11 -32.32 32.66
CA ASP A 707 25.51 -33.59 32.18
C ASP A 707 24.00 -33.49 31.94
N ASP A 708 23.27 -32.70 32.75
CA ASP A 708 21.83 -32.51 32.59
C ASP A 708 21.50 -31.60 31.40
N VAL A 709 22.38 -30.64 31.05
CA VAL A 709 22.25 -29.87 29.81
C VAL A 709 22.59 -30.75 28.60
N HIS A 710 23.61 -31.60 28.68
CA HIS A 710 23.97 -32.54 27.62
C HIS A 710 22.87 -33.58 27.31
N GLN A 711 22.03 -33.94 28.29
CA GLN A 711 20.88 -34.82 28.10
C GLN A 711 19.68 -34.13 27.39
N ASN A 712 19.69 -32.81 27.23
CA ASN A 712 18.63 -32.10 26.51
C ASN A 712 18.90 -32.10 25.00
N ASN A 713 18.07 -32.83 24.25
CA ASN A 713 18.15 -32.89 22.79
C ASN A 713 17.54 -31.63 22.13
N PHE A 714 18.25 -30.51 22.21
CA PHE A 714 17.85 -29.24 21.61
C PHE A 714 17.80 -29.34 20.07
N THR A 715 16.75 -28.79 19.45
CA THR A 715 16.70 -28.54 18.01
C THR A 715 17.04 -27.07 17.78
N LEU A 716 18.15 -26.79 17.09
CA LEU A 716 18.64 -25.43 16.82
C LEU A 716 18.59 -25.13 15.32
N ASN A 717 18.32 -23.88 14.95
CA ASN A 717 18.41 -23.42 13.56
C ASN A 717 19.87 -23.22 13.10
N GLU A 718 20.09 -23.06 11.79
CA GLU A 718 21.44 -22.89 11.22
C GLU A 718 22.19 -21.70 11.84
N GLY A 719 23.50 -21.89 12.06
CA GLY A 719 24.38 -20.87 12.63
C GLY A 719 24.21 -20.62 14.15
N ARG A 720 23.36 -21.40 14.84
CA ARG A 720 23.11 -21.27 16.28
C ARG A 720 23.68 -22.47 17.05
N ARG A 721 24.21 -22.24 18.26
CA ARG A 721 24.88 -23.28 19.06
C ARG A 721 24.74 -23.06 20.56
N VAL A 722 24.61 -24.16 21.31
CA VAL A 722 24.69 -24.19 22.78
C VAL A 722 26.12 -24.42 23.23
N ILE A 723 26.58 -23.61 24.19
CA ILE A 723 27.90 -23.63 24.80
C ILE A 723 27.71 -23.71 26.31
N ILE A 724 28.06 -24.85 26.88
CA ILE A 724 28.02 -25.08 28.33
C ILE A 724 29.30 -24.52 28.96
N LEU A 725 29.14 -23.83 30.08
CA LEU A 725 30.21 -23.25 30.89
C LEU A 725 30.06 -23.78 32.31
N GLU A 726 30.90 -24.76 32.66
CA GLU A 726 30.89 -25.38 34.00
C GLU A 726 31.35 -24.40 35.08
N VAL A 727 30.54 -24.25 36.12
CA VAL A 727 30.80 -23.39 37.28
C VAL A 727 30.42 -24.09 38.58
N PRO A 728 31.13 -23.85 39.70
CA PRO A 728 30.80 -24.47 40.98
C PRO A 728 29.46 -23.95 41.54
N SER A 729 28.77 -24.81 42.30
CA SER A 729 27.55 -24.43 43.02
C SER A 729 27.89 -23.65 44.30
N TYR A 730 27.13 -22.59 44.59
CA TYR A 730 27.28 -21.75 45.79
C TYR A 730 26.13 -21.95 46.78
N GLU A 731 26.36 -21.81 48.09
CA GLU A 731 25.30 -22.00 49.09
C GLU A 731 24.33 -20.82 49.17
N ARG A 732 24.84 -19.59 49.10
CA ARG A 732 24.00 -18.37 49.09
C ARG A 732 23.62 -17.97 47.66
N TRP A 733 22.37 -17.52 47.47
CA TRP A 733 21.93 -16.92 46.20
C TRP A 733 22.71 -15.63 45.88
N GLN A 734 23.08 -14.85 46.90
CA GLN A 734 23.86 -13.63 46.72
C GLN A 734 25.25 -13.88 46.14
N GLU A 735 25.88 -15.01 46.49
CA GLU A 735 27.14 -15.43 45.88
C GLU A 735 26.95 -15.70 44.38
N VAL A 736 25.83 -16.31 43.96
CA VAL A 736 25.51 -16.50 42.53
C VAL A 736 25.38 -15.16 41.79
N SER A 737 24.72 -14.16 42.38
CA SER A 737 24.60 -12.81 41.79
C SER A 737 25.95 -12.08 41.68
N MET A 738 26.80 -12.12 42.71
CA MET A 738 28.15 -11.52 42.61
C MET A 738 29.03 -12.23 41.59
N ARG A 739 28.95 -13.57 41.53
CA ARG A 739 29.71 -14.39 40.58
C ARG A 739 29.17 -14.28 39.15
N ARG A 740 27.88 -13.97 38.93
CA ARG A 740 27.32 -13.63 37.61
C ARG A 740 28.09 -12.48 36.96
N MET A 741 28.29 -11.38 37.70
CA MET A 741 29.03 -10.22 37.21
C MET A 741 30.50 -10.53 36.92
N GLU A 742 31.17 -11.25 37.83
CA GLU A 742 32.55 -11.71 37.62
C GLU A 742 32.70 -12.62 36.39
N MET A 743 31.81 -13.60 36.24
CA MET A 743 31.85 -14.59 35.16
C MET A 743 31.56 -13.95 33.80
N ILE A 744 30.52 -13.10 33.70
CA ILE A 744 30.26 -12.37 32.45
C ILE A 744 31.47 -11.50 32.11
N ARG A 745 32.05 -10.77 33.09
CA ARG A 745 33.24 -9.94 32.87
C ARG A 745 34.43 -10.74 32.35
N ASN A 746 34.81 -11.82 33.05
CA ASN A 746 35.98 -12.63 32.72
C ASN A 746 35.81 -13.30 31.34
N TYR A 747 34.69 -14.00 31.12
CA TYR A 747 34.44 -14.65 29.82
C TYR A 747 34.24 -13.64 28.68
N THR A 748 33.78 -12.41 28.95
CA THR A 748 33.74 -11.35 27.93
C THR A 748 35.14 -11.04 27.41
N GLN A 749 36.10 -10.84 28.31
CA GLN A 749 37.50 -10.54 27.96
C GLN A 749 38.27 -11.75 27.42
N GLU A 750 38.08 -12.94 28.01
CA GLU A 750 38.83 -14.15 27.68
C GLU A 750 38.30 -14.88 26.44
N ARG A 751 37.00 -14.76 26.15
CA ARG A 751 36.31 -15.60 25.16
C ARG A 751 35.37 -14.85 24.24
N PHE A 752 34.31 -14.23 24.78
CA PHE A 752 33.17 -13.77 23.97
C PHE A 752 33.55 -12.66 22.98
N ILE A 753 34.55 -11.82 23.31
CA ILE A 753 35.13 -10.82 22.40
C ILE A 753 35.65 -11.40 21.07
N ASN A 754 35.97 -12.71 21.04
CA ASN A 754 36.42 -13.43 19.84
C ASN A 754 35.31 -14.30 19.20
N GLU A 755 34.10 -14.33 19.77
CA GLU A 755 33.01 -15.20 19.33
C GLU A 755 31.71 -14.47 18.91
N VAL A 756 31.47 -13.24 19.38
CA VAL A 756 30.22 -12.47 19.17
C VAL A 756 30.45 -10.95 19.16
N ASN A 757 29.59 -10.20 18.47
CA ASN A 757 29.63 -8.72 18.41
C ASN A 757 28.74 -8.04 19.46
N TYR A 758 27.69 -8.73 19.93
CA TYR A 758 26.80 -8.26 20.98
C TYR A 758 26.57 -9.38 22.01
N LEU A 759 26.38 -9.01 23.27
CA LEU A 759 26.10 -9.93 24.37
C LEU A 759 24.83 -9.50 25.12
N VAL A 760 23.89 -10.42 25.23
CA VAL A 760 22.62 -10.27 25.93
C VAL A 760 22.66 -11.10 27.22
N CYS A 761 22.18 -10.54 28.33
CA CYS A 761 22.21 -11.16 29.65
C CYS A 761 20.79 -11.19 30.20
N VAL A 762 20.26 -12.41 30.43
CA VAL A 762 18.89 -12.60 30.91
C VAL A 762 18.81 -13.61 32.05
N ASP A 763 17.69 -13.60 32.77
CA ASP A 763 17.37 -14.62 33.78
C ASP A 763 16.77 -15.88 33.11
N VAL A 764 16.96 -17.04 33.73
CA VAL A 764 16.65 -18.35 33.13
C VAL A 764 15.26 -18.88 33.47
N ASP A 765 14.62 -18.38 34.54
CA ASP A 765 13.25 -18.70 34.97
C ASP A 765 12.19 -17.88 34.22
N MET A 766 12.48 -17.62 32.95
CA MET A 766 11.68 -16.84 32.02
C MET A 766 11.60 -17.53 30.66
N GLU A 767 10.52 -17.28 29.90
CA GLU A 767 10.32 -17.82 28.56
C GLU A 767 10.03 -16.73 27.52
N PHE A 768 10.45 -16.96 26.27
CA PHE A 768 10.06 -16.10 25.15
C PHE A 768 8.67 -16.49 24.63
N ARG A 769 7.82 -15.51 24.32
CA ARG A 769 6.45 -15.72 23.80
C ARG A 769 6.12 -14.95 22.53
N ASP A 770 6.99 -14.02 22.15
CA ASP A 770 6.80 -13.07 21.07
C ASP A 770 8.18 -12.54 20.66
N ASP A 771 8.35 -12.07 19.42
CA ASP A 771 9.64 -11.81 18.76
C ASP A 771 10.60 -10.95 19.61
N VAL A 772 11.90 -11.25 19.62
CA VAL A 772 12.96 -10.39 20.18
C VAL A 772 14.12 -10.37 19.19
N GLY A 773 14.04 -9.48 18.21
CA GLY A 773 15.03 -9.35 17.15
C GLY A 773 16.10 -8.31 17.45
N VAL A 774 16.77 -7.86 16.39
CA VAL A 774 17.88 -6.89 16.46
C VAL A 774 17.45 -5.50 16.92
N GLU A 775 16.15 -5.22 17.12
CA GLU A 775 15.71 -3.95 17.67
C GLU A 775 16.26 -3.67 19.07
N ILE A 776 16.67 -4.70 19.83
CA ILE A 776 17.29 -4.52 21.15
C ILE A 776 18.77 -4.15 21.07
N LEU A 777 19.46 -4.38 19.94
CA LEU A 777 20.92 -4.25 19.86
C LEU A 777 21.36 -2.78 19.81
N SER A 778 22.27 -2.41 20.70
CA SER A 778 23.01 -1.14 20.73
C SER A 778 24.29 -1.36 21.55
N ASP A 779 25.10 -0.32 21.71
CA ASP A 779 26.34 -0.37 22.51
C ASP A 779 26.04 -0.76 23.95
N LEU A 780 25.00 -0.19 24.54
CA LEU A 780 24.55 -0.52 25.89
C LEU A 780 23.02 -0.39 26.01
N PHE A 781 22.35 -1.39 26.55
CA PHE A 781 20.91 -1.35 26.81
C PHE A 781 20.50 -1.95 28.17
N GLY A 782 19.43 -1.38 28.73
CA GLY A 782 18.78 -1.87 29.95
C GLY A 782 17.25 -1.84 29.81
N THR A 783 16.55 -2.70 30.54
CA THR A 783 15.09 -2.86 30.45
C THR A 783 14.38 -2.17 31.61
N MET A 784 13.32 -1.40 31.35
CA MET A 784 12.51 -0.78 32.41
C MET A 784 11.76 -1.84 33.22
N HIS A 785 11.92 -1.82 34.55
CA HIS A 785 11.31 -2.80 35.44
C HIS A 785 9.77 -2.64 35.53
N PRO A 786 8.97 -3.71 35.34
CA PRO A 786 7.51 -3.69 35.31
C PRO A 786 6.81 -3.00 36.49
N SER A 787 7.34 -3.14 37.70
CA SER A 787 6.73 -2.51 38.89
C SER A 787 6.92 -1.00 38.96
N PHE A 788 7.78 -0.41 38.10
CA PHE A 788 8.28 0.95 38.29
C PHE A 788 8.17 1.87 37.06
N TYR A 789 7.87 1.37 35.85
CA TYR A 789 7.80 2.19 34.64
C TYR A 789 6.81 3.37 34.72
N GLY A 790 5.75 3.27 35.54
CA GLY A 790 4.77 4.34 35.79
C GLY A 790 4.93 5.07 37.13
N ALA A 791 5.95 4.75 37.94
CA ALA A 791 6.09 5.26 39.32
C ALA A 791 6.92 6.56 39.41
N SER A 792 6.74 7.37 40.46
CA SER A 792 7.62 8.52 40.73
C SER A 792 8.98 8.06 41.29
N ARG A 793 10.04 8.90 41.22
CA ARG A 793 11.38 8.52 41.71
C ARG A 793 11.42 8.17 43.22
N GLN A 794 10.50 8.73 44.00
CA GLN A 794 10.31 8.41 45.43
C GLN A 794 9.85 6.96 45.69
N HIS A 795 9.31 6.28 44.68
CA HIS A 795 8.90 4.87 44.77
C HIS A 795 9.95 3.92 44.19
N PHE A 796 11.06 4.43 43.64
CA PHE A 796 12.14 3.61 43.10
C PHE A 796 12.95 2.98 44.25
N THR A 797 13.03 1.65 44.26
CA THR A 797 13.65 0.90 45.37
C THR A 797 15.18 0.81 45.27
N TYR A 798 15.85 1.87 44.78
CA TYR A 798 17.31 1.94 44.67
C TYR A 798 18.02 1.72 46.02
N GLU A 799 19.33 1.49 46.01
CA GLU A 799 20.10 1.54 47.26
C GLU A 799 20.17 2.99 47.78
N ARG A 800 19.93 3.16 49.09
CA ARG A 800 19.83 4.47 49.77
C ARG A 800 20.86 4.66 50.89
N ARG A 801 21.72 3.67 51.15
CA ARG A 801 22.85 3.77 52.10
C ARG A 801 24.10 4.31 51.39
N PRO A 802 24.72 5.42 51.82
CA PRO A 802 25.87 6.07 51.17
C PRO A 802 27.12 5.22 51.14
N GLU A 803 27.28 4.40 52.18
CA GLU A 803 28.46 3.59 52.34
C GLU A 803 28.51 2.49 51.28
N SER A 804 27.39 2.21 50.60
CA SER A 804 27.34 1.37 49.41
C SER A 804 27.76 2.13 48.15
N GLU A 805 28.65 1.54 47.35
CA GLU A 805 28.96 2.04 46.00
C GLU A 805 27.71 2.14 45.09
N ALA A 806 26.63 1.40 45.40
CA ALA A 806 25.35 1.46 44.69
C ALA A 806 24.44 2.65 45.07
N TYR A 807 24.84 3.53 45.99
CA TYR A 807 24.02 4.61 46.53
C TYR A 807 23.45 5.57 45.48
N ILE A 808 22.13 5.84 45.53
CA ILE A 808 21.47 6.91 44.75
C ILE A 808 20.64 7.79 45.71
N PRO A 809 20.72 9.14 45.67
CA PRO A 809 19.85 10.06 46.40
C PRO A 809 18.35 9.97 46.04
N ASP A 810 17.47 10.42 46.93
CA ASP A 810 16.00 10.32 46.74
C ASP A 810 15.43 11.21 45.63
N ASP A 811 16.15 12.27 45.25
CA ASP A 811 15.86 13.17 44.15
C ASP A 811 16.65 12.87 42.86
N GLU A 812 17.55 11.88 42.85
CA GLU A 812 18.19 11.36 41.62
C GLU A 812 17.36 10.24 40.95
N GLY A 813 17.84 9.77 39.80
CA GLY A 813 17.23 8.68 39.02
C GLY A 813 16.31 9.13 37.89
N ASP A 814 16.42 8.41 36.77
CA ASP A 814 15.63 8.56 35.54
C ASP A 814 14.59 7.43 35.40
N PHE A 815 15.06 6.19 35.31
CA PHE A 815 14.28 4.97 35.24
C PHE A 815 14.82 3.95 36.25
N TYR A 816 13.96 3.02 36.66
CA TYR A 816 14.41 1.84 37.40
C TYR A 816 14.55 0.68 36.42
N TYR A 817 15.78 0.23 36.22
CA TYR A 817 16.15 -0.82 35.29
C TYR A 817 16.15 -2.18 35.97
N ALA A 818 15.76 -3.24 35.25
CA ALA A 818 15.73 -4.61 35.75
C ALA A 818 17.06 -5.33 35.53
N GLY A 819 17.55 -6.06 36.53
CA GLY A 819 18.75 -6.90 36.42
C GLY A 819 18.58 -8.11 35.49
N GLY A 820 17.34 -8.55 35.25
CA GLY A 820 17.02 -9.76 34.49
C GLY A 820 16.96 -9.63 32.96
N PHE A 821 17.21 -8.44 32.39
CA PHE A 821 17.35 -8.26 30.93
C PHE A 821 18.18 -7.01 30.60
N PHE A 822 19.45 -7.19 30.27
CA PHE A 822 20.37 -6.13 29.83
C PHE A 822 21.36 -6.66 28.78
N GLY A 823 22.17 -5.79 28.17
CA GLY A 823 23.19 -6.20 27.22
C GLY A 823 23.85 -5.04 26.49
N GLY A 824 24.61 -5.34 25.44
CA GLY A 824 25.36 -4.35 24.69
C GLY A 824 26.40 -4.95 23.75
N THR A 825 27.33 -4.12 23.27
CA THR A 825 28.61 -4.59 22.70
C THR A 825 29.47 -5.18 23.81
N LEU A 826 30.45 -6.01 23.43
CA LEU A 826 31.30 -6.73 24.38
C LEU A 826 32.14 -5.77 25.23
N GLU A 827 32.53 -4.60 24.69
CA GLU A 827 33.25 -3.57 25.43
C GLU A 827 32.39 -2.93 26.53
N GLU A 828 31.15 -2.52 26.23
CA GLU A 828 30.26 -1.90 27.21
C GLU A 828 29.72 -2.90 28.24
N VAL A 829 29.44 -4.15 27.84
CA VAL A 829 29.09 -5.21 28.79
C VAL A 829 30.28 -5.53 29.70
N TYR A 830 31.53 -5.52 29.19
CA TYR A 830 32.71 -5.60 30.06
C TYR A 830 32.80 -4.40 31.03
N LYS A 831 32.60 -3.15 30.56
CA LYS A 831 32.63 -1.96 31.43
C LYS A 831 31.58 -2.03 32.53
N LEU A 832 30.33 -2.34 32.20
CA LEU A 832 29.22 -2.49 33.14
C LEU A 832 29.50 -3.59 34.17
N THR A 833 29.88 -4.79 33.71
CA THR A 833 30.09 -5.93 34.62
C THR A 833 31.35 -5.78 35.45
N ASN A 834 32.41 -5.17 34.93
CA ASN A 834 33.60 -4.79 35.70
C ASN A 834 33.30 -3.71 36.75
N TYR A 835 32.52 -2.68 36.42
CA TYR A 835 32.08 -1.70 37.42
C TYR A 835 31.26 -2.38 38.53
N CYS A 836 30.22 -3.14 38.17
CA CYS A 836 29.36 -3.82 39.15
C CYS A 836 30.16 -4.78 40.04
N HIS A 837 31.06 -5.58 39.45
CA HIS A 837 31.94 -6.48 40.20
C HIS A 837 32.86 -5.73 41.18
N ASN A 838 33.56 -4.69 40.73
CA ASN A 838 34.48 -3.94 41.60
C ASN A 838 33.74 -3.18 42.71
N ALA A 839 32.54 -2.66 42.42
CA ALA A 839 31.65 -2.04 43.40
C ALA A 839 31.14 -3.05 44.45
N MET A 840 30.70 -4.24 44.02
CA MET A 840 30.33 -5.36 44.89
C MET A 840 31.48 -5.81 45.80
N ILE A 841 32.70 -5.96 45.26
CA ILE A 841 33.89 -6.34 46.05
C ILE A 841 34.24 -5.24 47.08
N THR A 842 34.08 -3.97 46.70
CA THR A 842 34.32 -2.82 47.59
C THR A 842 33.31 -2.79 48.74
N ASP A 843 32.03 -3.00 48.46
CA ASP A 843 30.98 -3.08 49.48
C ASP A 843 31.10 -4.33 50.36
N MET A 844 31.43 -5.48 49.80
CA MET A 844 31.76 -6.68 50.58
C MET A 844 32.94 -6.42 51.54
N GLY A 845 33.93 -5.64 51.12
CA GLY A 845 35.03 -5.18 51.97
C GLY A 845 34.60 -4.25 53.13
N LYS A 846 33.47 -3.56 52.98
CA LYS A 846 32.80 -2.77 54.04
C LYS A 846 31.77 -3.59 54.84
N ASN A 847 31.57 -4.87 54.51
CA ASN A 847 30.47 -5.72 55.00
C ASN A 847 29.06 -5.16 54.67
N ILE A 848 28.90 -4.67 53.44
CA ILE A 848 27.66 -4.13 52.88
C ILE A 848 27.14 -5.06 51.78
N GLU A 849 25.83 -5.31 51.79
CA GLU A 849 25.09 -6.07 50.77
C GLU A 849 23.99 -5.15 50.24
N ALA A 850 24.06 -4.74 48.96
CA ALA A 850 23.09 -3.81 48.37
C ALA A 850 21.69 -4.45 48.18
N ARG A 851 20.64 -3.64 48.32
CA ARG A 851 19.23 -4.06 48.48
C ARG A 851 18.74 -5.06 47.43
N TRP A 852 19.14 -4.91 46.16
CA TRP A 852 18.78 -5.81 45.06
C TRP A 852 19.99 -6.44 44.38
N HIS A 853 21.09 -6.61 45.13
CA HIS A 853 22.32 -7.23 44.65
C HIS A 853 22.81 -6.58 43.33
N ASP A 854 23.05 -7.36 42.27
CA ASP A 854 23.49 -6.85 40.96
C ASP A 854 22.62 -5.71 40.40
N GLU A 855 21.29 -5.81 40.47
CA GLU A 855 20.35 -4.78 40.01
C GLU A 855 20.61 -3.40 40.64
N SER A 856 21.08 -3.34 41.89
CA SER A 856 21.41 -2.06 42.53
C SER A 856 22.63 -1.39 41.89
N TYR A 857 23.68 -2.15 41.59
CA TYR A 857 24.89 -1.65 40.92
C TYR A 857 24.63 -1.35 39.44
N ILE A 858 23.76 -2.12 38.77
CA ILE A 858 23.30 -1.82 37.40
C ILE A 858 22.58 -0.46 37.34
N ASN A 859 21.67 -0.19 38.29
CA ASN A 859 20.95 1.09 38.34
C ASN A 859 21.89 2.27 38.66
N LYS A 860 22.86 2.08 39.57
CA LYS A 860 23.93 3.08 39.81
C LYS A 860 24.76 3.32 38.56
N TYR A 861 25.15 2.26 37.84
CA TYR A 861 25.92 2.38 36.60
C TYR A 861 25.15 3.17 35.53
N PHE A 862 23.90 2.76 35.22
CA PHE A 862 23.07 3.44 34.21
C PHE A 862 22.71 4.89 34.56
N LEU A 863 22.80 5.31 35.83
CA LEU A 863 22.57 6.70 36.21
C LEU A 863 23.64 7.64 35.65
N TYR A 864 24.91 7.25 35.62
CA TYR A 864 26.02 8.08 35.10
C TYR A 864 26.51 7.59 33.71
N HIS A 865 26.50 6.29 33.47
CA HIS A 865 26.79 5.65 32.18
C HIS A 865 25.47 5.32 31.46
N LYS A 866 24.81 6.37 30.96
CA LYS A 866 23.47 6.23 30.34
C LYS A 866 23.46 5.17 29.23
N PRO A 867 22.49 4.23 29.22
CA PRO A 867 22.38 3.26 28.15
C PRO A 867 22.03 3.95 26.82
N THR A 868 22.60 3.46 25.71
CA THR A 868 22.34 3.98 24.36
C THR A 868 20.99 3.53 23.79
N LYS A 869 20.29 2.61 24.48
CA LYS A 869 18.91 2.18 24.19
C LYS A 869 18.22 1.70 25.48
N ILE A 870 16.91 1.89 25.58
CA ILE A 870 16.10 1.36 26.70
C ILE A 870 15.05 0.40 26.14
N LEU A 871 14.88 -0.77 26.77
CA LEU A 871 13.79 -1.68 26.44
C LEU A 871 12.58 -1.39 27.35
N SER A 872 11.39 -1.41 26.77
CA SER A 872 10.14 -1.28 27.54
C SER A 872 9.79 -2.56 28.32
N PRO A 873 8.81 -2.51 29.25
CA PRO A 873 8.30 -3.69 29.95
C PRO A 873 7.67 -4.77 29.04
N GLU A 874 7.58 -4.53 27.72
CA GLU A 874 7.25 -5.59 26.76
C GLU A 874 8.36 -6.65 26.64
N TYR A 875 9.60 -6.31 27.01
CA TYR A 875 10.80 -7.18 26.94
C TYR A 875 11.15 -7.89 28.25
N LEU A 876 10.40 -7.64 29.33
CA LEU A 876 10.48 -8.37 30.59
C LEU A 876 9.17 -8.13 31.35
N TRP A 877 8.30 -9.13 31.49
CA TRP A 877 6.98 -8.96 32.14
C TRP A 877 6.62 -10.07 33.14
N ASP A 878 5.93 -9.68 34.20
CA ASP A 878 5.35 -10.57 35.21
C ASP A 878 3.81 -10.48 35.14
N ASN A 879 3.17 -11.61 34.85
CA ASN A 879 1.72 -11.66 34.66
C ASN A 879 0.90 -11.37 35.92
N ARG A 880 1.50 -11.35 37.12
CA ARG A 880 0.84 -10.96 38.39
C ARG A 880 0.44 -9.47 38.39
N PHE A 881 1.07 -8.64 37.56
CA PHE A 881 0.71 -7.22 37.40
C PHE A 881 -0.46 -6.99 36.42
N GLY A 882 -1.07 -8.07 35.89
CA GLY A 882 -2.07 -7.97 34.82
C GLY A 882 -1.45 -7.61 33.47
N VAL A 883 -2.22 -6.98 32.59
CA VAL A 883 -1.74 -6.45 31.29
C VAL A 883 -2.39 -5.08 31.03
N PRO A 884 -1.71 -3.96 31.30
CA PRO A 884 -2.24 -2.63 30.97
C PRO A 884 -2.13 -2.38 29.46
N GLY A 885 -3.19 -1.82 28.84
CA GLY A 885 -3.33 -1.71 27.36
C GLY A 885 -2.32 -0.83 26.61
N ILE A 886 -1.33 -0.30 27.32
CA ILE A 886 -0.13 0.37 26.82
C ILE A 886 0.94 -0.64 26.37
N LEU A 887 0.94 -1.85 26.93
CA LEU A 887 1.64 -3.01 26.36
C LEU A 887 0.82 -3.54 25.19
N LYS A 888 1.47 -3.72 24.04
CA LYS A 888 0.92 -4.36 22.84
C LYS A 888 1.39 -5.80 22.70
N ARG A 889 2.61 -6.10 23.17
CA ARG A 889 3.22 -7.44 23.17
C ARG A 889 3.81 -7.79 24.55
N ARG A 890 4.06 -9.07 24.79
CA ARG A 890 4.75 -9.60 25.99
C ARG A 890 5.77 -10.62 25.52
N ARG A 891 6.99 -10.16 25.29
CA ARG A 891 8.03 -10.88 24.55
C ARG A 891 8.79 -11.89 25.39
N PHE A 892 9.06 -11.54 26.65
CA PHE A 892 9.77 -12.39 27.60
C PHE A 892 9.07 -12.31 28.96
N ILE A 893 8.68 -13.44 29.56
CA ILE A 893 7.82 -13.46 30.75
C ILE A 893 8.32 -14.37 31.88
N THR A 894 7.99 -14.00 33.13
CA THR A 894 8.38 -14.73 34.36
C THR A 894 7.55 -15.99 34.59
N ILE A 895 8.18 -17.05 35.11
CA ILE A 895 7.56 -18.31 35.51
C ILE A 895 7.77 -18.55 37.01
N PHE A 896 6.72 -18.93 37.75
CA PHE A 896 6.73 -18.82 39.21
C PHE A 896 7.16 -20.08 39.97
N ALA A 897 8.11 -19.86 40.87
CA ALA A 897 8.08 -20.44 42.22
C ALA A 897 8.09 -19.27 43.23
N GLU A 898 7.41 -19.40 44.37
CA GLU A 898 7.14 -18.28 45.29
C GLU A 898 8.30 -17.97 46.26
N VAL A 899 8.42 -16.69 46.66
CA VAL A 899 8.58 -16.15 48.05
C VAL A 899 8.74 -14.60 47.99
N SER A 900 8.55 -13.90 49.13
CA SER A 900 8.28 -12.46 49.25
C SER A 900 9.46 -11.52 49.61
N LYS A 901 9.25 -10.20 49.51
CA LYS A 901 10.21 -9.08 49.73
C LYS A 901 9.95 -8.28 51.03
N ASP A 902 10.97 -7.53 51.50
CA ASP A 902 10.92 -6.27 52.29
C ASP A 902 12.37 -5.69 52.46
N LEU A 903 12.72 -4.45 52.87
CA LEU A 903 11.99 -3.18 53.11
C LEU A 903 12.92 -1.95 52.78
N LEU A 904 13.18 -1.03 53.73
CA LEU A 904 13.62 0.39 53.58
C LEU A 904 14.45 0.83 54.82
N VAL A 905 15.34 1.85 54.93
CA VAL A 905 16.00 2.92 54.11
C VAL A 905 17.24 3.47 54.91
N TYR A 906 18.14 4.29 54.34
CA TYR A 906 18.50 5.66 54.84
C TYR A 906 19.89 6.27 54.38
N LEU A 907 19.80 7.46 53.73
CA LEU A 907 20.57 8.75 53.75
C LEU A 907 22.10 8.95 53.50
N GLU A 908 22.41 9.67 52.38
CA GLU A 908 23.43 10.77 52.12
C GLU A 908 24.96 10.64 52.33
N CYS A 909 25.88 11.02 51.42
CA CYS A 909 25.91 11.41 49.97
C CYS A 909 27.41 11.36 49.51
N GLU A 910 27.97 11.84 48.39
CA GLU A 910 27.61 12.76 47.27
C GLU A 910 28.50 12.44 46.02
N ILE A 911 27.94 12.42 44.79
CA ILE A 911 28.37 13.20 43.59
C ILE A 911 27.10 13.29 42.72
N GLU A 912 26.54 14.49 42.54
CA GLU A 912 25.15 14.66 42.09
C GLU A 912 24.97 15.28 40.69
N MET A 913 23.92 14.85 40.00
CA MET A 913 23.38 15.42 38.77
C MET A 913 21.86 15.61 38.90
N LEU A 914 21.45 16.82 39.31
CA LEU A 914 20.03 17.17 39.48
C LEU A 914 19.36 17.55 38.14
N TYR A 915 18.39 16.75 37.70
CA TYR A 915 17.54 17.03 36.52
C TYR A 915 16.10 16.50 36.68
N GLU A 916 15.18 17.06 35.87
CA GLU A 916 13.78 16.66 35.85
C GLU A 916 13.62 15.21 35.36
N LYS A 917 12.77 14.42 36.03
CA LYS A 917 12.56 13.02 35.70
C LYS A 917 11.91 12.87 34.30
N PRO A 918 12.45 12.01 33.42
CA PRO A 918 11.76 11.61 32.19
C PRO A 918 10.39 10.99 32.48
N GLN A 919 9.32 11.58 31.94
CA GLN A 919 7.96 11.09 32.12
C GLN A 919 7.69 9.94 31.14
N ALA A 920 7.93 8.69 31.57
CA ALA A 920 7.86 7.49 30.73
C ALA A 920 6.52 7.29 29.99
N LEU A 921 5.44 7.91 30.46
CA LEU A 921 4.07 7.84 29.91
C LEU A 921 3.66 9.12 29.16
N THR A 922 4.57 10.07 28.93
CA THR A 922 4.24 11.38 28.35
C THR A 922 5.33 11.82 27.35
N PRO A 923 5.03 11.88 26.04
CA PRO A 923 6.00 12.34 25.05
C PRO A 923 6.27 13.85 25.18
N PRO A 924 7.53 14.32 25.06
CA PRO A 924 7.88 15.73 25.26
C PRO A 924 7.44 16.64 24.10
N ARG A 925 7.13 16.08 22.92
CA ARG A 925 6.52 16.77 21.79
C ARG A 925 5.43 15.89 21.18
N THR A 926 4.30 16.48 20.82
CA THR A 926 3.17 15.79 20.15
C THR A 926 2.87 16.34 18.75
N ASP A 927 3.44 17.49 18.40
CA ASP A 927 3.27 18.21 17.13
C ASP A 927 4.24 17.75 16.03
N VAL A 928 5.33 17.08 16.39
CA VAL A 928 6.40 16.63 15.47
C VAL A 928 6.71 15.14 15.62
N VAL A 929 7.40 14.59 14.62
CA VAL A 929 7.99 13.23 14.72
C VAL A 929 9.37 13.35 15.40
N MET A 930 9.59 12.56 16.45
CA MET A 930 10.83 12.56 17.26
C MET A 930 11.77 11.38 16.96
N MET A 931 11.30 10.36 16.24
CA MET A 931 12.01 9.10 16.01
C MET A 931 11.74 8.57 14.59
N THR A 932 12.74 8.01 13.93
CA THR A 932 12.58 7.34 12.61
C THR A 932 12.15 5.88 12.76
N PRO A 933 11.65 5.23 11.68
CA PRO A 933 11.38 3.78 11.69
C PRO A 933 12.59 2.89 11.98
N TRP A 934 13.82 3.43 11.89
CA TRP A 934 15.07 2.75 12.22
C TRP A 934 15.69 3.21 13.55
N LEU A 935 14.87 3.75 14.46
CA LEU A 935 15.25 4.18 15.81
C LEU A 935 16.34 5.28 15.87
N ALA A 936 16.45 6.13 14.83
CA ALA A 936 17.25 7.34 14.89
C ALA A 936 16.43 8.54 15.44
N PRO A 937 16.96 9.27 16.44
CA PRO A 937 16.40 10.54 16.91
C PRO A 937 16.21 11.58 15.81
N ILE A 938 15.13 12.35 15.90
CA ILE A 938 14.94 13.60 15.16
C ILE A 938 15.07 14.76 16.16
N VAL A 939 16.13 15.56 16.03
CA VAL A 939 16.54 16.56 17.03
C VAL A 939 15.69 17.82 16.92
N TRP A 940 14.85 18.07 17.92
CA TRP A 940 14.03 19.29 18.08
C TRP A 940 14.23 19.92 19.46
N ASN A 941 14.08 21.24 19.58
CA ASN A 941 13.99 21.91 20.88
C ASN A 941 12.94 21.25 21.80
N GLY A 942 13.35 20.93 23.03
CA GLY A 942 12.52 20.27 24.04
C GLY A 942 12.51 18.74 23.97
N THR A 943 13.27 18.11 23.06
CA THR A 943 13.41 16.64 23.01
C THR A 943 14.64 16.09 23.73
N TYR A 944 15.45 16.98 24.33
CA TYR A 944 16.73 16.64 24.97
C TYR A 944 17.04 17.56 26.15
N ASN A 945 17.91 17.10 27.05
CA ASN A 945 18.57 17.91 28.07
C ASN A 945 20.05 18.09 27.64
N ILE A 946 20.50 19.35 27.56
CA ILE A 946 21.84 19.69 27.04
C ILE A 946 22.96 19.42 28.05
N ASP A 947 22.66 19.45 29.35
CA ASP A 947 23.63 19.28 30.43
C ASP A 947 24.10 17.83 30.53
N ILE A 948 23.17 16.87 30.42
CA ILE A 948 23.48 15.43 30.34
C ILE A 948 24.36 15.15 29.11
N LEU A 949 24.03 15.74 27.96
CA LEU A 949 24.80 15.55 26.73
C LEU A 949 26.19 16.20 26.83
N ASN A 950 26.31 17.41 27.38
CA ASN A 950 27.60 18.06 27.60
C ASN A 950 28.51 17.19 28.49
N ALA A 951 27.99 16.68 29.61
CA ALA A 951 28.74 15.78 30.49
C ALA A 951 29.25 14.52 29.75
N GLN A 952 28.39 13.88 28.96
CA GLN A 952 28.76 12.69 28.16
C GLN A 952 29.86 12.93 27.12
N PHE A 953 29.88 14.11 26.49
CA PHE A 953 30.91 14.47 25.49
C PHE A 953 32.19 15.00 26.16
N HIS A 954 32.07 15.74 27.27
CA HIS A 954 33.23 16.17 28.07
C HIS A 954 33.98 15.00 28.71
N GLN A 955 33.28 13.95 29.16
CA GLN A 955 33.88 12.73 29.70
C GLN A 955 34.74 11.97 28.68
N ARG A 956 34.32 11.94 27.41
CA ARG A 956 35.12 11.38 26.30
C ARG A 956 36.25 12.31 25.88
N GLY A 957 36.04 13.62 25.97
CA GLY A 957 37.03 14.65 25.68
C GLY A 957 37.12 15.05 24.21
N ASP A 958 36.10 14.70 23.41
CA ASP A 958 36.02 14.84 21.95
C ASP A 958 36.41 16.25 21.42
N ARG A 959 36.93 16.27 20.19
CA ARG A 959 37.21 17.47 19.40
C ARG A 959 36.44 17.41 18.08
N ILE A 960 35.80 18.53 17.70
CA ILE A 960 34.88 18.61 16.56
C ILE A 960 35.45 19.52 15.46
N GLY A 961 35.43 19.02 14.23
CA GLY A 961 35.75 19.79 13.03
C GLY A 961 34.51 20.47 12.45
N LEU A 962 34.66 21.69 11.94
CA LEU A 962 33.65 22.35 11.09
C LEU A 962 34.30 22.81 9.79
N ALA A 963 33.93 22.19 8.66
CA ALA A 963 34.45 22.49 7.34
C ALA A 963 33.49 23.35 6.51
N MET A 964 34.02 24.38 5.83
CA MET A 964 33.25 25.34 5.04
C MET A 964 34.02 25.84 3.80
N PHE A 965 33.30 26.14 2.72
CA PHE A 965 33.88 26.46 1.41
C PHE A 965 33.70 27.94 1.01
N ALA A 966 34.75 28.74 1.21
CA ALA A 966 34.79 30.19 0.92
C ALA A 966 35.42 30.48 -0.45
N ILE A 967 34.73 30.08 -1.54
CA ILE A 967 35.26 30.09 -2.91
C ILE A 967 34.78 31.32 -3.72
N LYS A 968 35.67 31.94 -4.51
CA LYS A 968 35.42 33.14 -5.33
C LYS A 968 34.83 34.30 -4.51
N LYS A 969 33.54 34.60 -4.70
CA LYS A 969 32.80 35.68 -4.04
C LYS A 969 32.19 35.26 -2.71
N TYR A 970 32.09 33.97 -2.42
CA TYR A 970 31.52 33.48 -1.16
C TYR A 970 32.39 33.80 0.08
N VAL A 971 33.65 34.24 -0.14
CA VAL A 971 34.53 34.78 0.90
C VAL A 971 33.88 35.91 1.72
N VAL A 972 32.95 36.69 1.14
CA VAL A 972 32.27 37.80 1.84
C VAL A 972 31.42 37.35 3.04
N PHE A 973 30.96 36.09 3.07
CA PHE A 973 30.16 35.56 4.17
C PHE A 973 31.02 35.07 5.35
N LEU A 974 32.29 34.75 5.10
CA LEU A 974 33.16 34.05 6.05
C LEU A 974 33.31 34.77 7.39
N LYS A 975 33.45 36.10 7.38
CA LYS A 975 33.59 36.86 8.63
C LYS A 975 32.39 36.68 9.56
N HIS A 976 31.19 36.93 9.03
CA HIS A 976 29.92 36.82 9.77
C HIS A 976 29.60 35.38 10.19
N PHE A 977 29.98 34.40 9.36
CA PHE A 977 29.87 32.98 9.69
C PHE A 977 30.67 32.62 10.95
N ILE A 978 31.95 33.00 11.03
CA ILE A 978 32.79 32.70 12.21
C ILE A 978 32.35 33.53 13.44
N GLU A 979 32.01 34.82 13.26
CA GLU A 979 31.51 35.69 14.34
C GLU A 979 30.14 35.28 14.91
N THR A 980 29.43 34.36 14.25
CA THR A 980 28.21 33.72 14.78
C THR A 980 28.48 32.30 15.28
N ALA A 981 29.35 31.52 14.62
CA ALA A 981 29.77 30.21 15.10
C ALA A 981 30.42 30.26 16.49
N GLU A 982 31.26 31.26 16.79
CA GLU A 982 31.87 31.46 18.11
C GLU A 982 30.85 31.72 19.25
N LYS A 983 29.61 32.10 18.94
CA LYS A 983 28.58 32.41 19.93
C LYS A 983 27.62 31.25 20.22
N PHE A 984 27.46 30.34 19.26
CA PHE A 984 26.36 29.36 19.25
C PHE A 984 26.79 27.94 18.87
N PHE A 985 27.87 27.76 18.12
CA PHE A 985 28.30 26.43 17.66
C PHE A 985 29.26 25.80 18.67
N MET A 986 28.82 24.72 19.33
CA MET A 986 29.65 23.90 20.22
C MET A 986 30.41 24.72 21.28
N VAL A 987 29.71 25.66 21.93
CA VAL A 987 30.28 26.47 23.02
C VAL A 987 30.68 25.56 24.18
N GLY A 988 31.88 25.78 24.75
CA GLY A 988 32.42 24.90 25.80
C GLY A 988 33.08 23.60 25.29
N HIS A 989 33.23 23.41 23.98
CA HIS A 989 33.89 22.25 23.37
C HIS A 989 35.07 22.64 22.47
N LYS A 990 35.97 21.67 22.19
CA LYS A 990 37.21 21.84 21.42
C LYS A 990 36.91 21.84 19.91
N ILE A 991 37.21 22.93 19.19
CA ILE A 991 36.82 23.08 17.76
C ILE A 991 38.00 23.33 16.83
N ASN A 992 37.96 22.71 15.65
CA ASN A 992 38.83 23.02 14.51
C ASN A 992 37.97 23.52 13.32
N TYR A 993 38.11 24.79 12.95
CA TYR A 993 37.50 25.32 11.71
C TYR A 993 38.42 25.05 10.51
N TYR A 994 37.84 24.55 9.42
CA TYR A 994 38.56 24.22 8.18
C TYR A 994 38.00 25.04 7.00
N VAL A 995 38.61 26.19 6.74
CA VAL A 995 38.19 27.14 5.69
C VAL A 995 38.84 26.77 4.36
N LEU A 996 38.10 26.14 3.46
CA LEU A 996 38.58 25.80 2.12
C LEU A 996 38.33 26.98 1.17
N THR A 997 39.39 27.59 0.63
CA THR A 997 39.30 28.82 -0.17
C THR A 997 40.29 28.85 -1.33
N ASP A 998 39.90 29.46 -2.46
CA ASP A 998 40.82 29.81 -3.54
C ASP A 998 41.45 31.21 -3.35
N ARG A 999 41.20 31.86 -2.21
CA ARG A 999 41.64 33.22 -1.87
C ARG A 999 42.33 33.32 -0.51
N VAL A 1000 43.34 32.48 -0.28
CA VAL A 1000 44.07 32.38 1.00
C VAL A 1000 44.57 33.74 1.51
N GLU A 1001 45.13 34.58 0.64
CA GLU A 1001 45.65 35.91 1.04
C GLU A 1001 44.56 36.95 1.35
N GLU A 1002 43.32 36.76 0.89
CA GLU A 1002 42.17 37.59 1.30
C GLU A 1002 41.64 37.12 2.66
N VAL A 1003 41.54 35.80 2.87
CA VAL A 1003 41.10 35.23 4.15
C VAL A 1003 42.07 35.57 5.29
N ARG A 1004 43.39 35.59 5.03
CA ARG A 1004 44.41 36.02 6.00
C ARG A 1004 44.30 37.48 6.46
N GLN A 1005 43.51 38.32 5.79
CA GLN A 1005 43.29 39.72 6.19
C GLN A 1005 42.15 39.86 7.21
N TYR A 1006 41.32 38.83 7.42
CA TYR A 1006 40.32 38.83 8.48
C TYR A 1006 40.97 38.53 9.83
N ASN A 1007 40.83 39.46 10.77
CA ASN A 1007 41.15 39.23 12.17
C ASN A 1007 39.96 38.55 12.86
N PHE A 1008 40.12 37.28 13.24
CA PHE A 1008 39.12 36.50 13.98
C PHE A 1008 39.51 36.40 15.46
N THR A 1009 38.56 36.65 16.36
CA THR A 1009 38.70 36.31 17.78
C THR A 1009 38.07 34.94 18.01
N LEU A 1010 38.84 34.00 18.56
CA LEU A 1010 38.39 32.64 18.85
C LEU A 1010 38.49 32.36 20.36
N GLY A 1011 37.55 31.59 20.89
CA GLY A 1011 37.54 31.11 22.28
C GLY A 1011 38.59 30.04 22.58
N GLU A 1012 38.76 29.72 23.86
CA GLU A 1012 39.75 28.75 24.32
C GLU A 1012 39.52 27.34 23.74
N GLY A 1013 40.61 26.66 23.36
CA GLY A 1013 40.58 25.32 22.75
C GLY A 1013 40.19 25.28 21.27
N ARG A 1014 39.82 26.43 20.67
CA ARG A 1014 39.31 26.57 19.30
C ARG A 1014 40.40 27.08 18.34
N GLN A 1015 40.44 26.56 17.12
CA GLN A 1015 41.48 26.84 16.12
C GLN A 1015 40.88 27.01 14.72
N LEU A 1016 41.55 27.77 13.84
CA LEU A 1016 41.13 27.97 12.44
C LEU A 1016 42.28 27.68 11.48
N PHE A 1017 42.01 26.80 10.51
CA PHE A 1017 42.94 26.39 9.46
C PHE A 1017 42.43 26.84 8.09
N ILE A 1018 43.28 27.55 7.33
CA ILE A 1018 42.97 27.97 5.96
C ILE A 1018 43.58 26.93 5.00
N LEU A 1019 42.74 26.31 4.16
CA LEU A 1019 43.12 25.26 3.20
C LEU A 1019 42.98 25.79 1.77
N GLN A 1020 44.04 25.68 0.97
CA GLN A 1020 44.05 26.15 -0.43
C GLN A 1020 43.18 25.25 -1.32
N SER A 1021 42.25 25.86 -2.04
CA SER A 1021 41.43 25.23 -3.09
C SER A 1021 41.86 25.70 -4.48
N PRO A 1022 41.73 24.87 -5.53
CA PRO A 1022 41.74 25.34 -6.92
C PRO A 1022 40.51 26.19 -7.27
N THR A 1023 40.64 27.12 -8.21
CA THR A 1023 39.51 27.89 -8.78
C THR A 1023 38.91 27.18 -10.00
N TYR A 1024 37.64 26.76 -9.91
CA TYR A 1024 36.89 26.19 -11.04
C TYR A 1024 36.04 27.24 -11.77
N LYS A 1025 35.68 27.03 -13.05
CA LYS A 1025 34.94 28.04 -13.84
C LYS A 1025 33.46 28.14 -13.47
N ARG A 1026 32.70 27.03 -13.55
CA ARG A 1026 31.27 26.98 -13.18
C ARG A 1026 31.10 27.09 -11.65
N TRP A 1027 29.85 27.18 -11.18
CA TRP A 1027 29.57 27.06 -9.74
C TRP A 1027 29.31 25.60 -9.36
N GLN A 1028 28.64 24.84 -10.22
CA GLN A 1028 28.44 23.39 -10.08
C GLN A 1028 29.76 22.63 -9.89
N ASP A 1029 30.80 22.98 -10.65
CA ASP A 1029 32.13 22.38 -10.50
C ASP A 1029 32.76 22.58 -9.12
N ILE A 1030 32.38 23.63 -8.38
CA ILE A 1030 32.84 23.84 -7.00
C ILE A 1030 32.10 22.87 -6.08
N CYS A 1031 30.77 22.81 -6.20
CA CYS A 1031 29.88 21.95 -5.44
C CYS A 1031 30.29 20.47 -5.55
N PHE A 1032 30.54 19.97 -6.77
CA PHE A 1032 31.04 18.61 -7.00
C PHE A 1032 32.40 18.30 -6.36
N ARG A 1033 33.32 19.27 -6.34
CA ARG A 1033 34.66 19.08 -5.77
C ARG A 1033 34.65 19.16 -4.23
N ARG A 1034 33.55 19.60 -3.60
CA ARG A 1034 33.43 19.58 -2.13
C ARG A 1034 33.57 18.16 -1.57
N MET A 1035 32.82 17.20 -2.12
CA MET A 1035 32.87 15.80 -1.69
C MET A 1035 34.27 15.20 -1.87
N GLU A 1036 34.95 15.51 -2.97
CA GLU A 1036 36.34 15.08 -3.22
C GLU A 1036 37.33 15.67 -2.22
N MET A 1037 37.23 16.97 -1.94
CA MET A 1037 38.14 17.66 -1.02
C MET A 1037 37.92 17.22 0.43
N ILE A 1038 36.67 17.08 0.87
CA ILE A 1038 36.36 16.55 2.21
C ILE A 1038 36.87 15.11 2.33
N ARG A 1039 36.56 14.23 1.37
CA ARG A 1039 37.07 12.84 1.32
C ARG A 1039 38.58 12.77 1.48
N ASN A 1040 39.31 13.54 0.66
CA ASN A 1040 40.77 13.50 0.65
C ASN A 1040 41.35 14.07 1.95
N TYR A 1041 40.91 15.25 2.41
CA TYR A 1041 41.36 15.81 3.69
C TYR A 1041 40.92 14.97 4.91
N THR A 1042 39.81 14.23 4.84
CA THR A 1042 39.38 13.34 5.94
C THR A 1042 40.36 12.19 6.09
N ARG A 1043 40.69 11.51 4.99
CA ARG A 1043 41.70 10.45 4.93
C ARG A 1043 43.11 10.94 5.30
N ASP A 1044 43.52 12.08 4.75
CA ASP A 1044 44.91 12.56 4.83
C ASP A 1044 45.19 13.41 6.08
N ARG A 1045 44.16 13.89 6.78
CA ARG A 1045 44.30 14.84 7.89
C ARG A 1045 43.26 14.67 9.00
N PHE A 1046 41.97 14.88 8.72
CA PHE A 1046 40.97 15.11 9.77
C PHE A 1046 40.79 13.91 10.71
N ILE A 1047 40.94 12.67 10.21
CA ILE A 1047 40.90 11.43 11.02
C ILE A 1047 41.97 11.39 12.15
N ASN A 1048 42.99 12.24 12.09
CA ASN A 1048 44.03 12.37 13.13
C ASN A 1048 43.92 13.70 13.91
N GLU A 1049 42.91 14.53 13.66
CA GLU A 1049 42.76 15.87 14.26
C GLU A 1049 41.41 16.11 14.96
N VAL A 1050 40.35 15.39 14.59
CA VAL A 1050 38.99 15.54 15.14
C VAL A 1050 38.27 14.18 15.14
N ASP A 1051 37.41 13.97 16.14
CA ASP A 1051 36.62 12.74 16.28
C ASP A 1051 35.36 12.82 15.41
N TYR A 1052 34.70 13.99 15.45
CA TYR A 1052 33.52 14.33 14.65
C TYR A 1052 33.84 15.44 13.64
N LEU A 1053 33.20 15.39 12.48
CA LEU A 1053 33.31 16.40 11.43
C LEU A 1053 31.92 16.82 10.93
N ALA A 1054 31.61 18.11 11.07
CA ALA A 1054 30.46 18.77 10.47
C ALA A 1054 30.87 19.56 9.22
N VAL A 1055 29.99 19.62 8.22
CA VAL A 1055 30.17 20.31 6.95
C VAL A 1055 29.01 21.29 6.77
N ALA A 1056 29.32 22.56 6.46
CA ALA A 1056 28.34 23.64 6.40
C ALA A 1056 28.48 24.54 5.16
N ASP A 1057 27.34 25.02 4.64
CA ASP A 1057 27.29 26.10 3.66
C ASP A 1057 27.68 27.44 4.31
N ILE A 1058 28.55 28.21 3.63
CA ILE A 1058 29.14 29.45 4.20
C ILE A 1058 28.17 30.64 4.16
N ASP A 1059 27.20 30.64 3.24
CA ASP A 1059 26.23 31.72 3.02
C ASP A 1059 25.00 31.61 3.94
N MET A 1060 25.30 31.30 5.20
CA MET A 1060 24.46 31.00 6.34
C MET A 1060 24.98 31.75 7.58
N GLN A 1061 24.20 31.82 8.66
CA GLN A 1061 24.61 32.36 9.96
C GLN A 1061 24.05 31.50 11.10
N PHE A 1062 24.76 31.45 12.23
CA PHE A 1062 24.18 30.92 13.47
C PHE A 1062 23.41 32.03 14.20
N SER A 1063 22.28 31.69 14.81
CA SER A 1063 21.39 32.64 15.51
C SER A 1063 20.74 32.11 16.78
N ASP A 1064 20.92 30.83 17.08
CA ASP A 1064 20.52 30.15 18.31
C ASP A 1064 21.40 28.88 18.45
N ASP A 1065 21.40 28.21 19.59
CA ASP A 1065 22.42 27.21 19.94
C ASP A 1065 22.47 26.01 18.98
N VAL A 1066 23.68 25.55 18.64
CA VAL A 1066 23.97 24.29 17.90
C VAL A 1066 25.09 23.56 18.63
N GLY A 1067 24.74 22.66 19.54
CA GLY A 1067 25.67 21.94 20.40
C GLY A 1067 25.80 20.45 20.06
N VAL A 1068 26.34 19.71 21.04
CA VAL A 1068 26.60 18.26 20.94
C VAL A 1068 25.33 17.42 20.75
N GLU A 1069 24.13 18.01 20.93
CA GLU A 1069 22.88 17.35 20.59
C GLU A 1069 22.81 16.95 19.10
N SER A 1070 23.49 17.70 18.23
CA SER A 1070 23.54 17.45 16.79
C SER A 1070 24.45 16.27 16.38
N LEU A 1071 25.41 15.88 17.23
CA LEU A 1071 26.45 14.90 16.90
C LEU A 1071 25.98 13.44 17.06
N SER A 1072 26.43 12.58 16.16
CA SER A 1072 26.27 11.12 16.17
C SER A 1072 27.24 10.48 15.18
N GLU A 1073 27.25 9.15 15.03
CA GLU A 1073 28.04 8.46 14.00
C GLU A 1073 27.83 9.09 12.61
N LEU A 1074 26.58 9.39 12.25
CA LEU A 1074 26.22 9.96 10.96
C LEU A 1074 24.90 10.75 11.08
N PHE A 1075 24.92 12.04 10.75
CA PHE A 1075 23.73 12.90 10.75
C PHE A 1075 23.50 13.65 9.43
N GLY A 1076 22.21 13.81 9.09
CA GLY A 1076 21.74 14.63 7.98
C GLY A 1076 20.61 15.56 8.43
N THR A 1077 20.57 16.78 7.88
CA THR A 1077 19.54 17.77 8.23
C THR A 1077 18.35 17.70 7.27
N ILE A 1078 17.12 17.67 7.81
CA ILE A 1078 15.89 17.66 7.01
C ILE A 1078 15.72 19.04 6.35
N HIS A 1079 15.63 19.08 5.02
CA HIS A 1079 15.61 20.33 4.26
C HIS A 1079 14.34 21.18 4.53
N PRO A 1080 14.45 22.50 4.79
CA PRO A 1080 13.32 23.35 5.19
C PRO A 1080 12.24 23.51 4.11
N GLY A 1081 12.58 23.30 2.84
CA GLY A 1081 11.61 23.28 1.74
C GLY A 1081 10.81 21.98 1.58
N PHE A 1082 11.13 20.90 2.31
CA PHE A 1082 10.56 19.57 2.05
C PHE A 1082 10.06 18.80 3.29
N TYR A 1083 10.31 19.26 4.52
CA TYR A 1083 10.00 18.53 5.77
C TYR A 1083 8.53 18.05 5.93
N ASN A 1084 7.57 18.71 5.29
CA ASN A 1084 6.13 18.36 5.31
C ASN A 1084 5.61 17.78 3.98
N LEU A 1085 6.47 17.64 2.96
CA LEU A 1085 6.08 17.18 1.63
C LEU A 1085 6.19 15.64 1.50
N SER A 1086 5.54 15.09 0.47
CA SER A 1086 5.62 13.66 0.17
C SER A 1086 6.96 13.28 -0.47
N ARG A 1087 7.37 12.01 -0.39
CA ARG A 1087 8.58 11.50 -1.07
C ARG A 1087 8.56 11.64 -2.59
N GLN A 1088 7.37 11.80 -3.18
CA GLN A 1088 7.22 12.07 -4.61
C GLN A 1088 7.55 13.53 -4.95
N SER A 1089 7.18 14.45 -4.06
CA SER A 1089 7.47 15.89 -4.14
C SER A 1089 8.93 16.25 -3.85
N PHE A 1090 9.69 15.34 -3.23
CA PHE A 1090 11.13 15.52 -3.00
C PHE A 1090 11.89 15.62 -4.32
N THR A 1091 12.75 16.63 -4.46
CA THR A 1091 13.55 16.85 -5.68
C THR A 1091 14.83 16.00 -5.70
N TYR A 1092 14.69 14.69 -5.51
CA TYR A 1092 15.78 13.77 -5.77
C TYR A 1092 16.14 13.76 -7.27
N GLU A 1093 17.25 13.14 -7.63
CA GLU A 1093 17.50 12.80 -9.03
C GLU A 1093 16.51 11.71 -9.49
N ARG A 1094 15.84 11.93 -10.63
CA ARG A 1094 14.79 11.06 -11.16
C ARG A 1094 15.14 10.42 -12.52
N ARG A 1095 16.30 10.73 -13.09
CA ARG A 1095 16.85 10.10 -14.32
C ARG A 1095 17.58 8.79 -13.97
N PRO A 1096 17.08 7.60 -14.36
CA PRO A 1096 17.68 6.31 -14.00
C PRO A 1096 19.12 6.09 -14.47
N GLN A 1097 19.60 6.90 -15.42
CA GLN A 1097 20.96 6.85 -15.95
C GLN A 1097 22.00 7.36 -14.93
N SER A 1098 21.57 8.18 -13.95
CA SER A 1098 22.40 8.75 -12.88
C SER A 1098 22.58 7.81 -11.69
N ARG A 1099 23.77 7.81 -11.09
CA ARG A 1099 24.08 7.14 -9.81
C ARG A 1099 23.41 7.78 -8.59
N ALA A 1100 22.83 8.98 -8.73
CA ALA A 1100 22.00 9.61 -7.70
C ALA A 1100 20.52 9.19 -7.78
N TYR A 1101 20.10 8.38 -8.76
CA TYR A 1101 18.70 8.09 -9.03
C TYR A 1101 17.93 7.50 -7.83
N ILE A 1102 16.84 8.15 -7.45
CA ILE A 1102 15.86 7.66 -6.46
C ILE A 1102 14.48 7.57 -7.15
N PRO A 1103 13.88 6.37 -7.27
CA PRO A 1103 12.47 6.17 -7.64
C PRO A 1103 11.48 7.02 -6.83
N TYR A 1104 10.31 7.32 -7.40
CA TYR A 1104 9.31 8.18 -6.75
C TYR A 1104 8.70 7.58 -5.47
N ASP A 1105 8.80 6.27 -5.31
CA ASP A 1105 8.36 5.47 -4.16
C ASP A 1105 9.48 5.18 -3.14
N GLU A 1106 10.76 5.43 -3.47
CA GLU A 1106 11.89 5.45 -2.51
C GLU A 1106 11.99 6.79 -1.77
N GLY A 1107 12.61 6.79 -0.58
CA GLY A 1107 13.04 7.99 0.15
C GLY A 1107 12.33 8.28 1.46
N ASP A 1108 13.10 8.46 2.53
CA ASP A 1108 12.58 8.69 3.88
C ASP A 1108 12.31 10.17 4.15
N PHE A 1109 13.31 11.00 3.85
CA PHE A 1109 13.32 12.46 3.98
C PHE A 1109 14.15 13.07 2.84
N TYR A 1110 13.92 14.34 2.50
CA TYR A 1110 14.89 15.10 1.71
C TYR A 1110 15.90 15.75 2.65
N TYR A 1111 17.14 15.27 2.59
CA TYR A 1111 18.26 15.75 3.37
C TYR A 1111 18.96 16.89 2.64
N ALA A 1112 19.38 17.92 3.37
CA ALA A 1112 20.08 19.08 2.83
C ALA A 1112 21.61 18.88 2.87
N ALA A 1113 22.30 19.23 1.80
CA ALA A 1113 23.76 19.25 1.74
C ALA A 1113 24.38 20.47 2.46
N GLY A 1114 23.57 21.48 2.80
CA GLY A 1114 24.01 22.68 3.50
C GLY A 1114 24.36 22.50 4.97
N TYR A 1115 23.95 21.38 5.61
CA TYR A 1115 24.44 20.97 6.93
C TYR A 1115 24.32 19.46 7.16
N PHE A 1116 25.46 18.77 7.24
CA PHE A 1116 25.57 17.33 7.55
C PHE A 1116 26.88 17.03 8.29
N GLY A 1117 27.01 15.85 8.88
CA GLY A 1117 28.21 15.48 9.62
C GLY A 1117 28.18 14.06 10.19
N GLY A 1118 29.18 13.70 10.97
CA GLY A 1118 29.33 12.37 11.57
C GLY A 1118 30.69 12.20 12.24
N THR A 1119 31.07 10.96 12.54
CA THR A 1119 32.48 10.62 12.81
C THR A 1119 33.31 10.82 11.55
N THR A 1120 34.62 10.99 11.69
CA THR A 1120 35.53 11.11 10.53
C THR A 1120 35.51 9.87 9.62
N GLU A 1121 35.29 8.67 10.16
CA GLU A 1121 35.16 7.46 9.34
C GLU A 1121 33.89 7.46 8.48
N GLU A 1122 32.71 7.76 9.05
CA GLU A 1122 31.45 7.82 8.30
C GLU A 1122 31.43 8.97 7.28
N ILE A 1123 32.04 10.11 7.61
CA ILE A 1123 32.19 11.21 6.66
C ILE A 1123 33.15 10.84 5.52
N TYR A 1124 34.20 10.04 5.77
CA TYR A 1124 35.00 9.48 4.68
C TYR A 1124 34.17 8.54 3.78
N LYS A 1125 33.39 7.61 4.35
CA LYS A 1125 32.54 6.68 3.59
C LYS A 1125 31.51 7.42 2.71
N LEU A 1126 30.76 8.35 3.31
CA LEU A 1126 29.75 9.17 2.65
C LEU A 1126 30.35 9.99 1.50
N THR A 1127 31.43 10.72 1.77
CA THR A 1127 32.03 11.63 0.77
C THR A 1127 32.75 10.86 -0.34
N ASN A 1128 33.33 9.69 -0.04
CA ASN A 1128 33.84 8.76 -1.03
C ASN A 1128 32.73 8.19 -1.94
N TYR A 1129 31.60 7.74 -1.37
CA TYR A 1129 30.45 7.28 -2.15
C TYR A 1129 29.91 8.39 -3.07
N CYS A 1130 29.68 9.59 -2.52
CA CYS A 1130 29.16 10.72 -3.29
C CYS A 1130 30.13 11.13 -4.41
N HIS A 1131 31.44 11.24 -4.12
CA HIS A 1131 32.47 11.54 -5.12
C HIS A 1131 32.47 10.50 -6.27
N ASN A 1132 32.48 9.21 -5.94
CA ASN A 1132 32.51 8.14 -6.94
C ASN A 1132 31.22 8.13 -7.80
N GLY A 1133 30.06 8.41 -7.19
CA GLY A 1133 28.79 8.60 -7.90
C GLY A 1133 28.83 9.78 -8.88
N ILE A 1134 29.38 10.92 -8.46
CA ILE A 1134 29.54 12.12 -9.30
C ILE A 1134 30.46 11.84 -10.50
N MET A 1135 31.55 11.10 -10.31
CA MET A 1135 32.49 10.80 -11.39
C MET A 1135 31.90 9.81 -12.41
N ALA A 1136 31.22 8.76 -11.96
CA ALA A 1136 30.53 7.80 -12.84
C ALA A 1136 29.34 8.42 -13.61
N ASP A 1137 28.76 9.52 -13.12
CA ASP A 1137 27.79 10.31 -13.89
C ASP A 1137 28.49 11.20 -14.92
N ARG A 1138 29.61 11.84 -14.56
CA ARG A 1138 30.42 12.64 -15.49
C ARG A 1138 30.95 11.84 -16.67
N GLU A 1139 31.34 10.58 -16.46
CA GLU A 1139 31.74 9.64 -17.53
C GLU A 1139 30.61 9.42 -18.56
N LYS A 1140 29.35 9.52 -18.14
CA LYS A 1140 28.15 9.43 -18.99
C LYS A 1140 27.67 10.79 -19.52
N ASN A 1141 28.40 11.88 -19.24
CA ASN A 1141 27.97 13.27 -19.48
C ASN A 1141 26.68 13.66 -18.73
N ILE A 1142 26.45 13.07 -17.56
CA ILE A 1142 25.31 13.34 -16.68
C ILE A 1142 25.76 14.27 -15.55
N GLU A 1143 24.85 15.15 -15.14
CA GLU A 1143 25.02 16.07 -14.02
C GLU A 1143 23.74 16.03 -13.18
N ALA A 1144 23.81 15.54 -11.94
CA ALA A 1144 22.65 15.29 -11.08
C ALA A 1144 21.90 16.59 -10.71
N LEU A 1145 20.58 16.50 -10.58
CA LEU A 1145 19.64 17.65 -10.52
C LEU A 1145 20.00 18.68 -9.45
N TRP A 1146 20.32 18.22 -8.24
CA TRP A 1146 20.84 19.04 -7.14
C TRP A 1146 22.27 18.64 -6.76
N HIS A 1147 23.07 18.25 -7.76
CA HIS A 1147 24.52 18.07 -7.63
C HIS A 1147 24.85 17.04 -6.53
N GLU A 1148 25.81 17.32 -5.64
CA GLU A 1148 26.15 16.46 -4.51
C GLU A 1148 24.99 16.21 -3.53
N GLU A 1149 23.99 17.10 -3.43
CA GLU A 1149 22.80 16.87 -2.59
C GLU A 1149 21.97 15.68 -3.10
N SER A 1150 21.92 15.47 -4.41
CA SER A 1150 21.26 14.29 -4.99
C SER A 1150 22.01 12.99 -4.64
N HIS A 1151 23.35 13.00 -4.65
CA HIS A 1151 24.14 11.83 -4.25
C HIS A 1151 24.12 11.60 -2.73
N LEU A 1152 24.12 12.66 -1.92
CA LEU A 1152 23.95 12.62 -0.47
C LEU A 1152 22.63 11.95 -0.09
N ASN A 1153 21.53 12.37 -0.73
CA ASN A 1153 20.23 11.74 -0.55
C ASN A 1153 20.24 10.26 -0.97
N LYS A 1154 20.93 9.89 -2.06
CA LYS A 1154 21.05 8.47 -2.44
C LYS A 1154 21.90 7.65 -1.48
N TYR A 1155 22.92 8.22 -0.84
CA TYR A 1155 23.67 7.57 0.24
C TYR A 1155 22.74 7.22 1.40
N PHE A 1156 21.95 8.19 1.87
CA PHE A 1156 21.01 8.01 2.99
C PHE A 1156 19.82 7.07 2.70
N ILE A 1157 19.59 6.64 1.45
CA ILE A 1157 18.65 5.54 1.17
C ILE A 1157 19.13 4.23 1.79
N TYR A 1158 20.43 3.93 1.63
CA TYR A 1158 21.05 2.68 2.08
C TYR A 1158 21.68 2.83 3.47
N TYR A 1159 22.51 3.85 3.64
CA TYR A 1159 23.27 4.13 4.85
C TYR A 1159 22.47 5.12 5.71
N LYS A 1160 21.50 4.60 6.47
CA LYS A 1160 20.59 5.44 7.27
C LYS A 1160 21.37 6.26 8.31
N PRO A 1161 21.11 7.58 8.46
CA PRO A 1161 21.76 8.38 9.50
C PRO A 1161 21.25 8.02 10.90
N THR A 1162 22.15 8.05 11.88
CA THR A 1162 21.88 7.72 13.30
C THR A 1162 21.29 8.87 14.09
N LYS A 1163 21.38 10.12 13.61
CA LYS A 1163 20.49 11.23 14.00
C LYS A 1163 20.03 12.02 12.77
N LEU A 1164 18.84 12.60 12.87
CA LEU A 1164 18.33 13.57 11.89
C LEU A 1164 18.16 14.92 12.57
N LEU A 1165 18.71 15.97 11.96
CA LEU A 1165 18.50 17.33 12.47
C LEU A 1165 17.22 17.89 11.87
N SER A 1166 16.36 18.47 12.70
CA SER A 1166 15.15 19.14 12.24
C SER A 1166 15.46 20.44 11.48
N PRO A 1167 14.48 21.04 10.78
CA PRO A 1167 14.66 22.34 10.14
C PRO A 1167 15.00 23.50 11.10
N GLU A 1168 15.01 23.31 12.43
CA GLU A 1168 15.61 24.27 13.37
C GLU A 1168 17.12 24.49 13.08
N TYR A 1169 17.79 23.47 12.52
CA TYR A 1169 19.22 23.44 12.18
C TYR A 1169 19.52 23.80 10.72
N LEU A 1170 18.50 24.12 9.91
CA LEU A 1170 18.68 24.72 8.59
C LEU A 1170 17.38 25.40 8.15
N TRP A 1171 17.31 26.73 8.24
CA TRP A 1171 16.10 27.50 7.90
C TRP A 1171 16.35 28.68 6.93
N ASP A 1172 15.28 29.14 6.28
CA ASP A 1172 15.26 30.36 5.48
C ASP A 1172 14.06 31.22 5.92
N ASN A 1173 14.32 32.39 6.50
CA ASN A 1173 13.28 33.26 7.05
C ASN A 1173 12.29 33.79 5.99
N ARG A 1174 12.58 33.64 4.70
CA ARG A 1174 11.63 33.92 3.61
C ARG A 1174 10.48 32.92 3.54
N MET A 1175 10.60 31.77 4.20
CA MET A 1175 9.55 30.74 4.34
C MET A 1175 8.60 31.01 5.53
N GLY A 1176 8.81 32.08 6.29
CA GLY A 1176 8.06 32.38 7.52
C GLY A 1176 8.54 31.55 8.72
N ILE A 1177 7.72 31.51 9.78
CA ILE A 1177 8.02 30.79 11.04
C ILE A 1177 6.80 29.94 11.43
N PRO A 1178 6.77 28.64 11.09
CA PRO A 1178 5.68 27.73 11.44
C PRO A 1178 5.64 27.44 12.95
N GLY A 1179 4.44 27.24 13.51
CA GLY A 1179 4.24 27.06 14.96
C GLY A 1179 4.92 25.83 15.60
N PHE A 1180 5.37 24.85 14.82
CA PHE A 1180 6.16 23.70 15.33
C PHE A 1180 7.66 24.04 15.50
N LEU A 1181 8.16 25.03 14.78
CA LEU A 1181 9.56 25.45 14.73
C LEU A 1181 9.82 26.35 15.95
N LYS A 1182 10.46 25.82 17.01
CA LYS A 1182 10.61 26.56 18.27
C LYS A 1182 11.91 27.37 18.33
N ARG A 1183 12.88 27.05 17.47
CA ARG A 1183 14.22 27.66 17.40
C ARG A 1183 14.63 27.89 15.95
N GLN A 1184 15.47 28.90 15.72
CA GLN A 1184 16.08 29.19 14.42
C GLN A 1184 17.61 29.26 14.61
N ARG A 1185 18.26 28.09 14.56
CA ARG A 1185 19.64 27.92 15.02
C ARG A 1185 20.66 28.27 13.95
N PHE A 1186 20.38 27.87 12.71
CA PHE A 1186 21.25 28.09 11.54
C PHE A 1186 20.40 28.52 10.33
N VAL A 1187 20.61 29.75 9.85
CA VAL A 1187 19.67 30.46 8.96
C VAL A 1187 20.36 31.06 7.74
N ALA A 1188 19.72 30.98 6.58
CA ALA A 1188 20.26 31.46 5.31
C ALA A 1188 20.43 32.99 5.25
N VAL A 1189 21.61 33.45 4.84
CA VAL A 1189 21.88 34.88 4.62
C VAL A 1189 21.27 35.32 3.28
N PRO A 1190 20.52 36.45 3.23
CA PRO A 1190 19.97 37.01 2.00
C PRO A 1190 21.05 37.34 0.96
N LYS A 1191 20.83 36.93 -0.30
CA LYS A 1191 21.83 36.96 -1.38
C LYS A 1191 21.18 37.01 -2.76
N ASN A 1192 21.82 37.72 -3.70
CA ASN A 1192 21.49 37.63 -5.12
C ASN A 1192 22.34 36.54 -5.80
N HIS A 1193 21.71 35.42 -6.16
CA HIS A 1193 22.41 34.28 -6.77
C HIS A 1193 23.14 34.62 -8.08
N ASN A 1194 22.58 35.51 -8.91
CA ASN A 1194 23.21 35.89 -10.18
C ASN A 1194 24.47 36.73 -9.96
N GLU A 1195 24.42 37.66 -9.00
CA GLU A 1195 25.57 38.51 -8.65
C GLU A 1195 26.68 37.74 -7.94
N ILE A 1196 26.34 36.78 -7.08
CA ILE A 1196 27.32 36.00 -6.32
C ILE A 1196 27.95 34.87 -7.16
N ARG A 1197 27.18 34.18 -8.02
CA ARG A 1197 27.69 33.02 -8.79
C ARG A 1197 28.43 33.40 -10.07
N ASN A 1198 28.08 34.53 -10.72
CA ASN A 1198 28.65 34.92 -12.02
C ASN A 1198 29.74 36.01 -11.90
N LYS A 1199 30.61 36.11 -12.91
CA LYS A 1199 31.33 37.37 -13.20
C LYS A 1199 30.33 38.37 -13.78
N ARG A 1200 30.53 39.68 -13.55
CA ARG A 1200 29.80 40.71 -14.30
C ARG A 1200 30.13 40.52 -15.79
N SER A 1201 29.10 40.51 -16.64
CA SER A 1201 29.25 40.96 -18.01
C SER A 1201 29.65 42.44 -17.99
N ILE A 1202 30.64 42.79 -18.80
CA ILE A 1202 30.95 44.17 -19.18
C ILE A 1202 30.17 44.46 -20.46
#